data_AF-A0A7V6HT00-F1
#
_entry.id   AF-A0A7V6HT00-F1
#
_cell.length_a   1.000
_cell.length_b   1.000
_cell.length_c   1.000
_cell.angle_alpha   90.00
_cell.angle_beta   90.00
_cell.angle_gamma   90.00
#
_symmetry.space_group_name_H-M   'P 1'
#
loop_
_entity.id
_entity.type
_entity.pdbx_description
1 polymer ?
#
loop_
_entity_poly.entity_id
_entity_poly.type
_entity_poly.pdbx_seq_one_letter_code
_entity_poly.pdbx_strand_id
1 'polypeptide(L)'
;MPKPIIHLENISKYYTGTGGVGLGLRKVNCSFNLGEFVIITGPSGSGKTTLLNVISGMDTYEEGILYINGEDSTYFGPKEYEEYRGNYISFIFQNYNLIDSFTVVQNVELGLIARGSTKAERREKVLQIIEEVGLSHRKKHRVTQLSGGEKQRVAIARALASDAPIMVCDEITGNLDKKTSEEIIALLRKVSYNKLVLLVSHDVEEAIMHATRVITMHDGMIENDVELAQIPQTDIALTIPESKPISSKTVIDLGIKFLFSTPKKLLLLLFIFIVVNILSTFSYSLYAFSGENLNVDYSGSINDFVYYPGRVVVKKVDNSPITNEEINALKNLKGVKNVIKYDLALEAYARYYFKNIEYSNLNASVRSASDLNPKDLRHGRLPQNENEVVVSINYQPFDLELENYVGQELRLRFDFEENANDVTIVGVLEGLSEVYVVDQVLERLHRLAIMSYSILELNIPGAPMIDRNAVLVPDPTLTGKEALLRMFVGEEREFDSVTTDVLFSNTYINGTLEDLEITVKLENYPEKEFDNWDWRNDVEYGYFVKSTLRISEEEFANIGLNDYFQVSITPENPNKDKEIAQKIEEGPYYAFALSAFQFDYGNVFSIVTEIFMVILVAILLMGIYFLSYISIRNIIYSEKQGFLVMRSLGIDGKKIRIQIFAQLLILALISFLMLFITWVIIRLRQRYFFLEIIAKLELIHILTVGLIVFVLAAFLALRYSKRLIMSTIVAKEFV
;
A
#
# COMPACT_ATOMS: atom_id res chain seq x y z
N MET A 1 -0.89 -68.94 21.99
CA MET A 1 0.02 -67.81 22.31
C MET A 1 -0.74 -66.51 22.04
N PRO A 2 -0.59 -65.47 22.87
CA PRO A 2 -1.17 -64.16 22.57
C PRO A 2 -0.64 -63.66 21.23
N LYS A 3 -1.51 -62.98 20.46
CA LYS A 3 -1.15 -62.42 19.15
C LYS A 3 -0.18 -61.25 19.36
N PRO A 4 0.95 -61.17 18.64
CA PRO A 4 1.89 -60.07 18.79
C PRO A 4 1.25 -58.74 18.40
N ILE A 5 1.56 -57.68 19.15
CA ILE A 5 1.06 -56.33 18.86
C ILE A 5 1.80 -55.71 17.66
N ILE A 6 3.06 -56.10 17.44
CA ILE A 6 3.84 -55.72 16.26
C ILE A 6 4.49 -56.97 15.69
N HIS A 7 4.36 -57.19 14.38
CA HIS A 7 5.02 -58.29 13.67
C HIS A 7 5.63 -57.78 12.36
N LEU A 8 6.93 -58.00 12.18
CA LEU A 8 7.69 -57.65 10.99
C LEU A 8 8.00 -58.92 10.22
N GLU A 9 7.64 -58.94 8.94
CA GLU A 9 7.94 -60.02 8.01
C GLU A 9 8.81 -59.48 6.88
N ASN A 10 10.07 -59.91 6.84
CA ASN A 10 11.05 -59.57 5.79
C ASN A 10 11.21 -58.06 5.52
N ILE A 11 11.17 -57.23 6.56
CA ILE A 11 11.25 -55.78 6.41
C ILE A 11 12.64 -55.33 5.92
N SER A 12 12.68 -54.62 4.80
CA SER A 12 13.89 -53.92 4.30
C SER A 12 13.65 -52.42 4.19
N LYS A 13 14.70 -51.64 4.50
CA LYS A 13 14.71 -50.19 4.36
C LYS A 13 15.95 -49.73 3.61
N TYR A 14 15.76 -48.90 2.58
CA TYR A 14 16.80 -48.29 1.78
C TYR A 14 16.74 -46.77 1.87
N TYR A 15 17.91 -46.13 1.90
CA TYR A 15 18.04 -44.67 1.90
C TYR A 15 18.70 -44.22 0.61
N THR A 16 17.98 -43.45 -0.19
CA THR A 16 18.51 -42.85 -1.43
C THR A 16 19.11 -41.46 -1.14
N GLY A 17 20.34 -41.24 -1.58
CA GLY A 17 21.04 -39.97 -1.46
C GLY A 17 21.83 -39.62 -2.72
N THR A 18 22.41 -38.42 -2.76
CA THR A 18 23.24 -37.95 -3.88
C THR A 18 24.49 -38.82 -4.13
N GLY A 19 24.91 -39.62 -3.14
CA GLY A 19 26.05 -40.53 -3.23
C GLY A 19 25.71 -42.02 -3.45
N GLY A 20 24.44 -42.37 -3.67
CA GLY A 20 24.01 -43.77 -3.90
C GLY A 20 22.89 -44.24 -2.98
N VAL A 21 22.69 -45.57 -2.91
CA VAL A 21 21.68 -46.23 -2.08
C VAL A 21 22.36 -46.86 -0.86
N GLY A 22 22.00 -46.40 0.34
CA GLY A 22 22.40 -47.00 1.60
C GLY A 22 21.37 -48.01 2.08
N LEU A 23 21.81 -49.13 2.65
CA LEU A 23 20.93 -50.14 3.25
C LEU A 23 20.74 -49.84 4.74
N GLY A 24 19.51 -49.59 5.17
CA GLY A 24 19.15 -49.35 6.56
C GLY A 24 18.71 -50.62 7.31
N LEU A 25 17.86 -51.44 6.68
CA LEU A 25 17.41 -52.74 7.19
C LEU A 25 17.40 -53.77 6.07
N ARG A 26 17.72 -55.02 6.39
CA ARG A 26 17.80 -56.13 5.44
C ARG A 26 16.97 -57.32 5.92
N LYS A 27 15.77 -57.48 5.36
CA LYS A 27 14.85 -58.62 5.61
C LYS A 27 14.69 -58.96 7.10
N VAL A 28 14.45 -57.95 7.92
CA VAL A 28 14.27 -58.11 9.37
C VAL A 28 12.95 -58.82 9.65
N ASN A 29 13.02 -59.87 10.46
CA ASN A 29 11.88 -60.65 10.93
C ASN A 29 11.85 -60.60 12.47
N CYS A 30 10.80 -60.05 13.06
CA CYS A 30 10.69 -59.92 14.51
C CYS A 30 9.24 -59.72 14.95
N SER A 31 8.89 -60.18 16.15
CA SER A 31 7.56 -59.96 16.75
C SER A 31 7.70 -59.41 18.15
N PHE A 32 6.79 -58.54 18.57
CA PHE A 32 6.78 -57.94 19.91
C PHE A 32 5.41 -58.08 20.55
N ASN A 33 5.39 -58.26 21.87
CA ASN A 33 4.18 -58.45 22.66
C ASN A 33 3.99 -57.35 23.71
N LEU A 34 2.75 -57.11 24.15
CA LEU A 34 2.50 -56.28 25.32
C LEU A 34 3.17 -56.88 26.56
N GLY A 35 3.62 -56.03 27.48
CA GLY A 35 4.32 -56.48 28.69
C GLY A 35 5.85 -56.57 28.54
N GLU A 36 6.35 -56.53 27.30
CA GLU A 36 7.77 -56.64 27.02
C GLU A 36 8.51 -55.30 27.28
N PHE A 37 9.67 -55.42 27.92
CA PHE A 37 10.69 -54.36 27.95
C PHE A 37 11.89 -54.85 27.16
N VAL A 38 11.98 -54.42 25.91
CA VAL A 38 12.97 -54.91 24.95
C VAL A 38 14.09 -53.89 24.79
N ILE A 39 15.33 -54.36 24.88
CA ILE A 39 16.51 -53.56 24.55
C ILE A 39 16.99 -53.94 23.16
N ILE A 40 17.21 -52.95 22.31
CA ILE A 40 17.81 -53.10 20.98
C ILE A 40 19.22 -52.50 21.05
N THR A 41 20.24 -53.34 20.85
CA THR A 41 21.65 -52.96 20.96
C THR A 41 22.46 -53.35 19.71
N GLY A 42 23.71 -52.91 19.62
CA GLY A 42 24.59 -53.13 18.47
C GLY A 42 25.43 -51.90 18.09
N PRO A 43 26.45 -52.06 17.22
CA PRO A 43 27.37 -50.98 16.84
C PRO A 43 26.66 -49.80 16.15
N SER A 44 27.31 -48.64 16.11
CA SER A 44 26.76 -47.48 15.40
C SER A 44 26.57 -47.81 13.91
N GLY A 45 25.45 -47.36 13.33
CA GLY A 45 25.10 -47.68 11.94
C GLY A 45 24.51 -49.08 11.70
N SER A 46 24.29 -49.90 12.73
CA SER A 46 23.74 -51.27 12.54
C SER A 46 22.24 -51.35 12.20
N GLY A 47 21.55 -50.21 12.09
CA GLY A 47 20.12 -50.15 11.74
C GLY A 47 19.14 -50.01 12.92
N LYS A 48 19.61 -49.88 14.17
CA LYS A 48 18.77 -49.76 15.38
C LYS A 48 17.71 -48.65 15.32
N THR A 49 18.15 -47.42 15.05
CA THR A 49 17.26 -46.25 14.94
C THR A 49 16.34 -46.39 13.72
N THR A 50 16.82 -46.99 12.63
CA THR A 50 15.97 -47.30 11.46
C THR A 50 14.86 -48.28 11.82
N LEU A 51 15.17 -49.35 12.55
CA LEU A 51 14.18 -50.32 13.05
C LEU A 51 13.14 -49.62 13.94
N LEU A 52 13.58 -48.79 14.89
CA LEU A 52 12.66 -48.01 15.72
C LEU A 52 11.79 -47.06 14.90
N ASN A 53 12.35 -46.38 13.91
CA ASN A 53 11.61 -45.43 13.08
C ASN A 53 10.57 -46.12 12.20
N VAL A 54 10.88 -47.30 11.66
CA VAL A 54 9.91 -48.12 10.90
C VAL A 54 8.81 -48.63 11.83
N ILE A 55 9.16 -49.20 12.99
CA ILE A 55 8.16 -49.67 13.98
C ILE A 55 7.28 -48.52 14.44
N SER A 56 7.82 -47.34 14.70
CA SER A 56 7.03 -46.19 15.16
C SER A 56 6.23 -45.49 14.07
N GLY A 57 6.36 -45.91 12.81
CA GLY A 57 5.77 -45.22 11.65
C GLY A 57 6.31 -43.80 11.46
N MET A 58 7.50 -43.50 11.98
CA MET A 58 8.23 -42.25 11.72
C MET A 58 8.99 -42.29 10.38
N ASP A 59 9.25 -43.49 9.87
CA ASP A 59 9.78 -43.79 8.55
C ASP A 59 8.98 -44.94 7.92
N THR A 60 9.04 -45.07 6.60
CA THR A 60 8.42 -46.17 5.84
C THR A 60 9.40 -47.30 5.60
N TYR A 61 8.94 -48.39 4.99
CA TYR A 61 9.76 -49.50 4.49
C TYR A 61 9.47 -49.75 3.01
N GLU A 62 10.41 -50.35 2.27
CA GLU A 62 10.25 -50.62 0.83
C GLU A 62 9.97 -52.09 0.51
N GLU A 63 10.36 -53.03 1.38
CA GLU A 63 10.07 -54.46 1.22
C GLU A 63 9.57 -55.07 2.54
N GLY A 64 8.82 -56.16 2.43
CA GLY A 64 8.26 -56.89 3.57
C GLY A 64 6.85 -56.43 3.93
N ILE A 65 6.36 -56.89 5.09
CA ILE A 65 5.06 -56.53 5.63
C ILE A 65 5.21 -56.24 7.13
N LEU A 66 4.68 -55.10 7.57
CA LEU A 66 4.57 -54.75 8.98
C LEU A 66 3.11 -54.89 9.41
N TYR A 67 2.85 -55.76 10.36
CA TYR A 67 1.53 -55.94 10.97
C TYR A 67 1.45 -55.18 12.31
N ILE A 68 0.41 -54.36 12.45
CA ILE A 68 0.12 -53.57 13.65
C ILE A 68 -1.18 -54.08 14.25
N ASN A 69 -1.11 -54.69 15.43
CA ASN A 69 -2.24 -55.39 16.05
C ASN A 69 -2.87 -56.43 15.09
N GLY A 70 -2.05 -56.95 14.17
CA GLY A 70 -2.45 -57.86 13.10
C GLY A 70 -3.18 -57.24 11.90
N GLU A 71 -3.21 -55.92 11.79
CA GLU A 71 -3.59 -55.20 10.56
C GLU A 71 -2.35 -54.97 9.69
N ASP A 72 -2.47 -55.22 8.39
CA ASP A 72 -1.39 -55.05 7.41
C ASP A 72 -1.19 -53.56 7.06
N SER A 73 0.03 -53.05 7.21
CA SER A 73 0.37 -51.65 6.92
C SER A 73 0.83 -51.35 5.48
N THR A 74 0.87 -52.34 4.59
CA THR A 74 1.37 -52.20 3.21
C THR A 74 0.68 -51.06 2.43
N TYR A 75 -0.62 -50.85 2.69
CA TYR A 75 -1.44 -49.82 2.03
C TYR A 75 -1.67 -48.58 2.88
N PHE A 76 -0.94 -48.41 3.99
CA PHE A 76 -1.10 -47.24 4.83
C PHE A 76 -0.62 -45.99 4.08
N GLY A 77 -1.53 -45.04 3.89
CA GLY A 77 -1.21 -43.70 3.44
C GLY A 77 -0.77 -42.81 4.61
N PRO A 78 -0.50 -41.53 4.34
CA PRO A 78 -0.09 -40.58 5.37
C PRO A 78 -1.08 -40.47 6.54
N LYS A 79 -2.39 -40.61 6.27
CA LYS A 79 -3.45 -40.50 7.27
C LYS A 79 -3.49 -41.72 8.19
N GLU A 80 -3.37 -42.91 7.61
CA GLU A 80 -3.35 -44.19 8.33
C GLU A 80 -2.11 -44.25 9.24
N TYR A 81 -0.95 -43.80 8.76
CA TYR A 81 0.25 -43.66 9.60
C TYR A 81 0.11 -42.58 10.70
N GLU A 82 -0.64 -41.51 10.46
CA GLU A 82 -0.95 -40.51 11.50
C GLU A 82 -1.85 -41.09 12.60
N GLU A 83 -2.88 -41.84 12.20
CA GLU A 83 -3.78 -42.55 13.12
C GLU A 83 -3.01 -43.63 13.90
N TYR A 84 -2.14 -44.38 13.22
CA TYR A 84 -1.25 -45.35 13.85
C TYR A 84 -0.38 -44.67 14.93
N ARG A 85 0.33 -43.59 14.59
CA ARG A 85 1.16 -42.85 15.54
C ARG A 85 0.34 -42.33 16.73
N GLY A 86 -0.82 -41.72 16.48
CA GLY A 86 -1.66 -41.15 17.54
C GLY A 86 -2.32 -42.17 18.47
N ASN A 87 -2.57 -43.39 17.98
CA ASN A 87 -3.27 -44.44 18.71
C ASN A 87 -2.34 -45.43 19.40
N TYR A 88 -1.23 -45.79 18.76
CA TYR A 88 -0.40 -46.92 19.17
C TYR A 88 0.99 -46.53 19.67
N ILE A 89 1.53 -45.39 19.25
CA ILE A 89 2.93 -45.02 19.49
C ILE A 89 3.08 -43.84 20.45
N SER A 90 3.95 -44.01 21.45
CA SER A 90 4.52 -42.94 22.26
C SER A 90 6.02 -42.89 22.00
N PHE A 91 6.54 -41.81 21.41
CA PHE A 91 7.95 -41.70 21.06
C PHE A 91 8.74 -40.80 22.04
N ILE A 92 9.89 -41.28 22.48
CA ILE A 92 10.86 -40.53 23.29
C ILE A 92 12.18 -40.47 22.52
N PHE A 93 12.57 -39.26 22.11
CA PHE A 93 13.74 -39.00 21.29
C PHE A 93 15.00 -38.81 22.13
N GLN A 94 16.17 -39.14 21.55
CA GLN A 94 17.49 -38.93 22.14
C GLN A 94 17.72 -37.50 22.64
N ASN A 95 17.37 -36.50 21.82
CA ASN A 95 17.50 -35.08 22.16
C ASN A 95 16.26 -34.50 22.86
N TYR A 96 15.46 -35.35 23.51
CA TYR A 96 14.18 -35.05 24.19
C TYR A 96 13.04 -34.57 23.27
N ASN A 97 13.37 -33.84 22.19
CA ASN A 97 12.49 -33.12 21.27
C ASN A 97 11.36 -32.46 22.05
N LEU A 98 11.67 -31.50 22.91
CA LEU A 98 10.70 -30.70 23.64
C LEU A 98 10.53 -29.34 22.96
N ILE A 99 9.39 -28.69 23.18
CA ILE A 99 9.21 -27.30 22.75
C ILE A 99 9.83 -26.41 23.82
N ASP A 100 10.97 -25.82 23.48
CA ASP A 100 11.80 -25.03 24.41
C ASP A 100 11.07 -23.85 25.04
N SER A 101 10.21 -23.18 24.25
CA SER A 101 9.44 -22.02 24.71
C SER A 101 8.31 -22.39 25.67
N PHE A 102 7.93 -23.67 25.73
CA PHE A 102 6.84 -24.18 26.54
C PHE A 102 7.30 -24.53 27.95
N THR A 103 6.36 -24.43 28.89
CA THR A 103 6.54 -24.94 30.25
C THR A 103 6.48 -26.46 30.29
N VAL A 104 6.90 -27.06 31.41
CA VAL A 104 6.70 -28.50 31.68
C VAL A 104 5.25 -28.90 31.47
N VAL A 105 4.30 -28.17 32.08
CA VAL A 105 2.86 -28.40 31.91
C VAL A 105 2.45 -28.36 30.44
N GLN A 106 2.90 -27.35 29.69
CA GLN A 106 2.51 -27.20 28.29
C GLN A 106 3.08 -28.32 27.41
N ASN A 107 4.31 -28.79 27.66
CA ASN A 107 4.89 -29.92 26.93
C ASN A 107 4.15 -31.23 27.20
N VAL A 108 3.78 -31.50 28.46
CA VAL A 108 3.01 -32.70 28.82
C VAL A 108 1.57 -32.61 28.31
N GLU A 109 0.97 -31.41 28.33
CA GLU A 109 -0.38 -31.15 27.80
C GLU A 109 -0.51 -31.53 26.32
N LEU A 110 0.56 -31.41 25.52
CA LEU A 110 0.56 -31.79 24.10
C LEU A 110 0.17 -33.24 23.86
N GLY A 111 0.60 -34.17 24.73
CA GLY A 111 0.26 -35.59 24.63
C GLY A 111 -1.25 -35.81 24.69
N LEU A 112 -1.94 -35.12 25.60
CA LEU A 112 -3.41 -35.18 25.70
C LEU A 112 -4.13 -34.33 24.65
N ILE A 113 -3.55 -33.21 24.20
CA ILE A 113 -4.11 -32.44 23.08
C ILE A 113 -4.16 -33.30 21.82
N ALA A 114 -3.12 -34.08 21.55
CA ALA A 114 -3.05 -34.99 20.42
C ALA A 114 -4.19 -36.02 20.41
N ARG A 115 -4.68 -36.36 21.60
CA ARG A 115 -5.79 -37.31 21.85
C ARG A 115 -7.17 -36.68 21.75
N GLY A 116 -7.25 -35.37 21.52
CA GLY A 116 -8.51 -34.63 21.44
C GLY A 116 -9.14 -34.32 22.81
N SER A 117 -8.41 -34.48 23.92
CA SER A 117 -8.91 -34.20 25.27
C SER A 117 -9.31 -32.74 25.43
N THR A 118 -10.35 -32.45 26.21
CA THR A 118 -10.78 -31.06 26.48
C THR A 118 -9.86 -30.36 27.49
N LYS A 119 -9.89 -29.02 27.53
CA LYS A 119 -9.04 -28.25 28.46
C LYS A 119 -9.30 -28.59 29.94
N ALA A 120 -10.53 -28.96 30.28
CA ALA A 120 -10.92 -29.37 31.62
C ALA A 120 -10.28 -30.72 31.99
N GLU A 121 -10.44 -31.74 31.14
CA GLU A 121 -9.87 -33.09 31.32
C GLU A 121 -8.34 -33.06 31.48
N ARG A 122 -7.65 -32.24 30.68
CA ARG A 122 -6.19 -32.20 30.68
C ARG A 122 -5.60 -31.64 31.97
N ARG A 123 -6.28 -30.71 32.63
CA ARG A 123 -5.68 -29.92 33.70
C ARG A 123 -5.26 -30.78 34.89
N GLU A 124 -6.11 -31.70 35.32
CA GLU A 124 -5.84 -32.58 36.45
C GLU A 124 -4.88 -33.70 36.05
N LYS A 125 -5.15 -34.37 34.93
CA LYS A 125 -4.32 -35.48 34.43
C LYS A 125 -2.87 -35.08 34.15
N VAL A 126 -2.62 -33.88 33.60
CA VAL A 126 -1.24 -33.37 33.40
C VAL A 126 -0.51 -33.21 34.72
N LEU A 127 -1.19 -32.75 35.78
CA LEU A 127 -0.55 -32.54 37.08
C LEU A 127 -0.20 -33.86 37.75
N GLN A 128 -1.09 -34.86 37.66
CA GLN A 128 -0.82 -36.22 38.15
C GLN A 128 0.38 -36.85 37.45
N ILE A 129 0.44 -36.78 36.11
CA ILE A 129 1.58 -37.33 35.35
C ILE A 129 2.90 -36.62 35.69
N ILE A 130 2.86 -35.29 35.87
CA ILE A 130 4.05 -34.52 36.29
C ILE A 130 4.51 -34.93 37.69
N GLU A 131 3.59 -35.28 38.57
CA GLU A 131 3.89 -35.80 39.90
C GLU A 131 4.51 -37.19 39.85
N GLU A 132 3.97 -38.11 39.04
CA GLU A 132 4.50 -39.47 38.84
C GLU A 132 5.95 -39.48 38.38
N VAL A 133 6.36 -38.52 37.54
CA VAL A 133 7.76 -38.40 37.09
C VAL A 133 8.65 -37.57 38.03
N GLY A 134 8.10 -37.04 39.13
CA GLY A 134 8.84 -36.28 40.15
C GLY A 134 9.10 -34.81 39.82
N LEU A 135 8.33 -34.19 38.91
CA LEU A 135 8.55 -32.83 38.41
C LEU A 135 7.56 -31.77 38.93
N SER A 136 6.79 -32.07 39.97
CA SER A 136 5.77 -31.14 40.53
C SER A 136 6.30 -29.75 40.87
N HIS A 137 7.53 -29.67 41.39
CA HIS A 137 8.19 -28.41 41.74
C HIS A 137 8.65 -27.59 40.51
N ARG A 138 8.78 -28.23 39.34
CA ARG A 138 9.18 -27.60 38.07
C ARG A 138 8.03 -27.29 37.12
N LYS A 139 6.78 -27.63 37.45
CA LYS A 139 5.63 -27.58 36.52
C LYS A 139 5.45 -26.27 35.71
N LYS A 140 5.83 -25.11 36.27
CA LYS A 140 5.73 -23.78 35.59
C LYS A 140 7.01 -23.34 34.86
N HIS A 141 8.13 -24.04 35.03
CA HIS A 141 9.39 -23.70 34.40
C HIS A 141 9.34 -24.04 32.92
N ARG A 142 10.00 -23.22 32.09
CA ARG A 142 10.28 -23.52 30.68
C ARG A 142 11.33 -24.60 30.56
N VAL A 143 11.26 -25.37 29.48
CA VAL A 143 12.21 -26.46 29.21
C VAL A 143 13.66 -25.97 29.18
N THR A 144 13.91 -24.76 28.69
CA THR A 144 15.26 -24.15 28.68
C THR A 144 15.86 -23.94 30.07
N GLN A 145 15.06 -24.04 31.14
CA GLN A 145 15.48 -23.85 32.54
C GLN A 145 15.74 -25.17 33.27
N LEU A 146 15.60 -26.31 32.58
CA LEU A 146 15.70 -27.65 33.16
C LEU A 146 17.07 -28.29 32.88
N SER A 147 17.52 -29.17 33.78
CA SER A 147 18.67 -30.05 33.57
C SER A 147 18.37 -31.11 32.50
N GLY A 148 19.40 -31.80 31.98
CA GLY A 148 19.20 -32.89 31.00
C GLY A 148 18.29 -34.00 31.52
N GLY A 149 18.49 -34.45 32.76
CA GLY A 149 17.63 -35.46 33.41
C GLY A 149 16.19 -34.97 33.65
N GLU A 150 16.01 -33.71 34.04
CA GLU A 150 14.68 -33.11 34.15
C GLU A 150 13.98 -33.06 32.78
N LYS A 151 14.69 -32.67 31.70
CA LYS A 151 14.15 -32.69 30.32
C LYS A 151 13.73 -34.10 29.90
N GLN A 152 14.53 -35.12 30.21
CA GLN A 152 14.18 -36.51 29.93
C GLN A 152 12.87 -36.92 30.62
N ARG A 153 12.70 -36.55 31.90
CA ARG A 153 11.46 -36.80 32.65
C ARG A 153 10.27 -36.08 32.05
N VAL A 154 10.43 -34.87 31.51
CA VAL A 154 9.36 -34.17 30.77
C VAL A 154 8.99 -34.93 29.49
N ALA A 155 9.97 -35.43 28.74
CA ALA A 155 9.72 -36.21 27.53
C ALA A 155 8.97 -37.52 27.85
N ILE A 156 9.35 -38.20 28.93
CA ILE A 156 8.65 -39.39 29.45
C ILE A 156 7.23 -39.02 29.88
N ALA A 157 7.03 -37.96 30.66
CA ALA A 157 5.71 -37.50 31.06
C ALA A 157 4.80 -37.19 29.86
N ARG A 158 5.33 -36.57 28.79
CA ARG A 158 4.57 -36.35 27.55
C ARG A 158 4.20 -37.67 26.86
N ALA A 159 5.10 -38.65 26.84
CA ALA A 159 4.86 -39.98 26.29
C ALA A 159 3.87 -40.82 27.12
N LEU A 160 3.81 -40.60 28.44
CA LEU A 160 2.77 -41.15 29.31
C LEU A 160 1.42 -40.49 29.05
N ALA A 161 1.42 -39.17 28.80
CA ALA A 161 0.22 -38.40 28.54
C ALA A 161 -0.52 -38.78 27.24
N SER A 162 0.19 -39.26 26.20
CA SER A 162 -0.47 -39.83 25.00
C SER A 162 -1.11 -41.20 25.27
N ASP A 163 -0.72 -41.87 26.35
CA ASP A 163 -1.29 -43.13 26.82
C ASP A 163 -1.26 -44.28 25.80
N ALA A 164 -0.35 -44.24 24.82
CA ALA A 164 -0.29 -45.25 23.78
C ALA A 164 0.21 -46.62 24.34
N PRO A 165 -0.19 -47.76 23.74
CA PRO A 165 0.21 -49.11 24.16
C PRO A 165 1.67 -49.46 23.84
N ILE A 166 2.33 -48.75 22.92
CA ILE A 166 3.72 -48.97 22.54
C ILE A 166 4.52 -47.70 22.84
N MET A 167 5.61 -47.84 23.59
CA MET A 167 6.55 -46.76 23.87
C MET A 167 7.89 -47.07 23.22
N VAL A 168 8.36 -46.16 22.38
CA VAL A 168 9.63 -46.26 21.67
C VAL A 168 10.60 -45.22 22.23
N CYS A 169 11.77 -45.67 22.64
CA CYS A 169 12.80 -44.86 23.29
C CYS A 169 14.12 -44.98 22.52
N ASP A 170 14.59 -43.87 21.95
CA ASP A 170 15.83 -43.82 21.17
C ASP A 170 16.96 -43.17 22.00
N GLU A 171 17.93 -43.97 22.45
CA GLU A 171 19.17 -43.53 23.13
C GLU A 171 18.98 -42.53 24.27
N ILE A 172 18.01 -42.79 25.13
CA ILE A 172 17.56 -41.84 26.16
C ILE A 172 18.45 -41.74 27.41
N THR A 173 19.41 -42.64 27.60
CA THR A 173 20.30 -42.69 28.78
C THR A 173 21.72 -42.20 28.50
N GLY A 174 22.11 -42.03 27.24
CA GLY A 174 23.52 -41.77 26.86
C GLY A 174 24.09 -40.43 27.35
N ASN A 175 23.23 -39.46 27.69
CA ASN A 175 23.62 -38.12 28.13
C ASN A 175 23.33 -37.85 29.62
N LEU A 176 23.02 -38.89 30.40
CA LEU A 176 22.63 -38.78 31.81
C LEU A 176 23.70 -39.38 32.73
N ASP A 177 23.75 -38.90 33.98
CA ASP A 177 24.55 -39.59 35.00
C ASP A 177 23.92 -40.93 35.36
N LYS A 178 24.77 -41.89 35.76
CA LYS A 178 24.38 -43.28 36.09
C LYS A 178 23.16 -43.39 37.01
N LYS A 179 23.11 -42.60 38.10
CA LYS A 179 21.99 -42.64 39.04
C LYS A 179 20.68 -42.20 38.36
N THR A 180 20.74 -41.12 37.59
CA THR A 180 19.57 -40.67 36.82
C THR A 180 19.16 -41.68 35.75
N SER A 181 20.11 -42.32 35.06
CA SER A 181 19.84 -43.38 34.08
C SER A 181 19.11 -44.57 34.70
N GLU A 182 19.58 -45.07 35.84
CA GLU A 182 18.92 -46.16 36.59
C GLU A 182 17.48 -45.79 36.99
N GLU A 183 17.26 -44.57 37.52
CA GLU A 183 15.92 -44.10 37.88
C GLU A 183 14.96 -44.04 36.69
N ILE A 184 15.46 -43.62 35.51
CA ILE A 184 14.67 -43.56 34.27
C ILE A 184 14.37 -44.98 33.73
N ILE A 185 15.35 -45.88 33.72
CA ILE A 185 15.15 -47.27 33.28
C ILE A 185 14.14 -47.98 34.19
N ALA A 186 14.25 -47.78 35.51
CA ALA A 186 13.31 -48.34 36.48
C ALA A 186 11.88 -47.82 36.27
N LEU A 187 11.73 -46.53 35.92
CA LEU A 187 10.43 -45.96 35.55
C LEU A 187 9.87 -46.62 34.28
N LEU A 188 10.67 -46.77 33.23
CA LEU A 188 10.25 -47.41 31.98
C LEU A 188 9.89 -48.89 32.17
N ARG A 189 10.62 -49.59 33.05
CA ARG A 189 10.26 -50.97 33.42
C ARG A 189 8.87 -51.02 34.07
N LYS A 190 8.53 -50.08 34.95
CA LYS A 190 7.17 -50.01 35.52
C LYS A 190 6.11 -49.76 34.44
N VAL A 191 6.40 -48.91 33.45
CA VAL A 191 5.51 -48.64 32.32
C VAL A 191 5.30 -49.90 31.47
N SER A 192 6.36 -50.69 31.27
CA SER A 192 6.30 -51.93 30.46
C SER A 192 5.35 -52.99 31.01
N TYR A 193 4.94 -52.94 32.28
CA TYR A 193 4.01 -53.94 32.80
C TYR A 193 2.64 -53.96 32.10
N ASN A 194 2.23 -52.83 31.51
CA ASN A 194 0.96 -52.73 30.80
C ASN A 194 1.13 -52.34 29.32
N LYS A 195 2.38 -52.16 28.86
CA LYS A 195 2.71 -51.57 27.55
C LYS A 195 3.91 -52.29 26.94
N LEU A 196 4.06 -52.25 25.62
CA LEU A 196 5.32 -52.62 24.99
C LEU A 196 6.29 -51.44 25.12
N VAL A 197 7.49 -51.66 25.64
CA VAL A 197 8.55 -50.64 25.69
C VAL A 197 9.77 -51.13 24.92
N LEU A 198 10.15 -50.39 23.87
CA LEU A 198 11.34 -50.64 23.05
C LEU A 198 12.38 -49.57 23.35
N LEU A 199 13.56 -49.98 23.83
CA LEU A 199 14.67 -49.08 24.17
C LEU A 199 15.89 -49.39 23.31
N VAL A 200 16.32 -48.44 22.49
CA VAL A 200 17.65 -48.50 21.85
C VAL A 200 18.68 -47.94 22.83
N SER A 201 19.72 -48.74 23.09
CA SER A 201 20.86 -48.31 23.91
C SER A 201 22.18 -48.92 23.41
N HIS A 202 23.22 -48.10 23.46
CA HIS A 202 24.60 -48.52 23.27
C HIS A 202 25.26 -49.01 24.57
N ASP A 203 24.79 -48.51 25.71
CA ASP A 203 25.23 -48.95 27.04
C ASP A 203 24.20 -49.93 27.62
N VAL A 204 24.56 -51.21 27.60
CA VAL A 204 23.62 -52.30 27.84
C VAL A 204 23.66 -52.77 29.30
N GLU A 205 24.73 -52.47 30.05
CA GLU A 205 24.98 -53.07 31.37
C GLU A 205 23.86 -52.76 32.38
N GLU A 206 23.45 -51.49 32.47
CA GLU A 206 22.41 -51.06 33.42
C GLU A 206 21.00 -51.43 32.96
N ALA A 207 20.74 -51.35 31.66
CA ALA A 207 19.41 -51.58 31.11
C ALA A 207 19.04 -53.07 31.09
N ILE A 208 20.00 -53.97 30.84
CA ILE A 208 19.80 -55.43 30.79
C ILE A 208 19.15 -55.96 32.07
N MET A 209 19.52 -55.42 33.23
CA MET A 209 19.00 -55.87 34.53
C MET A 209 17.49 -55.70 34.68
N HIS A 210 16.89 -54.83 33.86
CA HIS A 210 15.45 -54.57 33.87
C HIS A 210 14.72 -55.20 32.68
N ALA A 211 15.44 -55.58 31.62
CA ALA A 211 14.86 -56.04 30.36
C ALA A 211 14.23 -57.43 30.43
N THR A 212 13.17 -57.64 29.65
CA THR A 212 12.61 -58.97 29.41
C THR A 212 13.29 -59.66 28.22
N ARG A 213 13.82 -58.88 27.27
CA ARG A 213 14.40 -59.37 26.02
C ARG A 213 15.46 -58.41 25.48
N VAL A 214 16.49 -58.96 24.84
CA VAL A 214 17.58 -58.19 24.20
C VAL A 214 17.72 -58.64 22.75
N ILE A 215 17.69 -57.68 21.83
CA ILE A 215 17.90 -57.87 20.40
C ILE A 215 19.20 -57.16 20.01
N THR A 216 20.13 -57.91 19.42
CA THR A 216 21.40 -57.36 18.92
C THR A 216 21.34 -57.24 17.40
N MET A 217 21.57 -56.03 16.90
CA MET A 217 21.59 -55.72 15.47
C MET A 217 23.00 -55.55 14.92
N HIS A 218 23.24 -56.10 13.73
CA HIS A 218 24.48 -55.95 12.96
C HIS A 218 24.15 -55.79 11.47
N ASP A 219 24.74 -54.79 10.79
CA ASP A 219 24.56 -54.51 9.36
C ASP A 219 23.10 -54.59 8.84
N GLY A 220 22.16 -53.99 9.58
CA GLY A 220 20.75 -53.92 9.21
C GLY A 220 19.97 -55.22 9.44
N MET A 221 20.56 -56.21 10.10
CA MET A 221 19.95 -57.50 10.46
C MET A 221 19.89 -57.69 11.97
N ILE A 222 18.99 -58.56 12.42
CA ILE A 222 19.01 -59.09 13.78
C ILE A 222 20.00 -60.26 13.82
N GLU A 223 21.06 -60.11 14.60
CA GLU A 223 22.09 -61.13 14.80
C GLU A 223 21.74 -62.06 15.95
N ASN A 224 21.27 -61.50 17.07
CA ASN A 224 20.85 -62.26 18.25
C ASN A 224 19.54 -61.72 18.82
N ASP A 225 18.75 -62.62 19.39
CA ASP A 225 17.46 -62.34 19.98
C ASP A 225 17.26 -63.24 21.21
N VAL A 226 17.42 -62.65 22.40
CA VAL A 226 17.55 -63.40 23.67
C VAL A 226 16.49 -62.93 24.66
N GLU A 227 15.62 -63.84 25.09
CA GLU A 227 14.72 -63.62 26.22
C GLU A 227 15.47 -63.77 27.55
N LEU A 228 15.42 -62.75 28.40
CA LEU A 228 16.14 -62.70 29.68
C LEU A 228 15.24 -62.99 30.88
N ALA A 229 13.96 -62.61 30.79
CA ALA A 229 13.00 -62.80 31.86
C ALA A 229 11.62 -63.07 31.27
N GLN A 230 10.82 -63.90 31.96
CA GLN A 230 9.45 -64.14 31.56
C GLN A 230 8.63 -62.86 31.68
N ILE A 231 7.85 -62.58 30.62
CA ILE A 231 6.82 -61.53 30.65
C ILE A 231 5.85 -61.90 31.79
N PRO A 232 5.51 -60.95 32.69
CA PRO A 232 4.50 -61.22 33.71
C PRO A 232 3.22 -61.74 33.04
N GLN A 233 2.78 -62.95 33.38
CA GLN A 233 1.57 -63.59 32.84
C GLN A 233 0.30 -62.94 33.40
N THR A 234 0.12 -61.67 33.14
CA THR A 234 -1.16 -60.98 33.30
C THR A 234 -1.85 -60.97 31.93
N ASP A 235 -3.16 -61.26 31.89
CA ASP A 235 -3.99 -60.99 30.72
C ASP A 235 -4.05 -59.46 30.49
N ILE A 236 -3.00 -58.92 29.86
CA ILE A 236 -2.91 -57.50 29.55
C ILE A 236 -3.91 -57.25 28.40
N ALA A 237 -5.09 -56.75 28.75
CA ALA A 237 -6.05 -56.32 27.75
C ALA A 237 -5.45 -55.15 26.96
N LEU A 238 -5.31 -55.31 25.64
CA LEU A 238 -4.94 -54.22 24.75
C LEU A 238 -6.01 -53.13 24.87
N THR A 239 -5.67 -52.06 25.59
CA THR A 239 -6.51 -50.87 25.67
C THR A 239 -5.98 -49.88 24.65
N ILE A 240 -6.61 -49.84 23.48
CA ILE A 240 -6.40 -48.75 22.54
C ILE A 240 -7.23 -47.59 23.08
N PRO A 241 -6.60 -46.52 23.59
CA PRO A 241 -7.41 -45.48 24.18
C PRO A 241 -8.19 -44.80 23.06
N GLU A 242 -9.43 -44.39 23.32
CA GLU A 242 -10.32 -43.76 22.33
C GLU A 242 -9.74 -42.39 21.91
N SER A 243 -9.30 -42.24 20.65
CA SER A 243 -8.75 -40.98 20.15
C SER A 243 -9.82 -40.18 19.44
N LYS A 244 -9.97 -38.91 19.83
CA LYS A 244 -10.89 -37.98 19.15
C LYS A 244 -10.09 -37.08 18.22
N PRO A 245 -10.61 -36.78 17.01
CA PRO A 245 -9.94 -35.84 16.12
C PRO A 245 -9.83 -34.48 16.80
N ILE A 246 -8.64 -33.89 16.76
CA ILE A 246 -8.38 -32.61 17.41
C ILE A 246 -9.23 -31.51 16.76
N SER A 247 -9.97 -30.78 17.59
CA SER A 247 -10.75 -29.63 17.14
C SER A 247 -9.85 -28.54 16.57
N SER A 248 -10.26 -27.95 15.44
CA SER A 248 -9.53 -26.82 14.84
C SER A 248 -9.42 -25.63 15.81
N LYS A 249 -10.40 -25.44 16.71
CA LYS A 249 -10.31 -24.42 17.77
C LYS A 249 -9.13 -24.65 18.71
N THR A 250 -8.91 -25.90 19.14
CA THR A 250 -7.79 -26.27 20.01
C THR A 250 -6.45 -26.08 19.32
N VAL A 251 -6.40 -26.33 18.01
CA VAL A 251 -5.20 -26.10 17.19
C VAL A 251 -4.88 -24.61 17.04
N ILE A 252 -5.90 -23.77 16.87
CA ILE A 252 -5.76 -22.31 16.86
C ILE A 252 -5.26 -21.81 18.22
N ASP A 253 -5.86 -22.28 19.32
CA ASP A 253 -5.41 -21.96 20.69
C ASP A 253 -3.96 -22.38 20.92
N LEU A 254 -3.55 -23.53 20.40
CA LEU A 254 -2.16 -23.98 20.45
C LEU A 254 -1.23 -23.05 19.66
N GLY A 255 -1.66 -22.60 18.47
CA GLY A 255 -0.95 -21.62 17.66
C GLY A 255 -0.73 -20.30 18.39
N ILE A 256 -1.77 -19.81 19.07
CA ILE A 256 -1.73 -18.61 19.93
C ILE A 256 -0.74 -18.83 21.08
N LYS A 257 -0.85 -19.94 21.82
CA LYS A 257 0.10 -20.28 22.90
C LYS A 257 1.54 -20.30 22.38
N PHE A 258 1.77 -20.86 21.19
CA PHE A 258 3.08 -20.88 20.54
C PHE A 258 3.61 -19.46 20.31
N LEU A 259 2.80 -18.61 19.69
CA LEU A 259 3.15 -17.23 19.37
C LEU A 259 3.56 -16.44 20.63
N PHE A 260 2.74 -16.50 21.69
CA PHE A 260 3.00 -15.79 22.95
C PHE A 260 4.09 -16.44 23.82
N SER A 261 4.40 -17.72 23.60
CA SER A 261 5.52 -18.38 24.29
C SER A 261 6.89 -17.88 23.82
N THR A 262 6.96 -17.27 22.63
CA THR A 262 8.18 -16.77 21.99
C THR A 262 8.14 -15.25 21.78
N PRO A 263 8.29 -14.42 22.84
CA PRO A 263 8.05 -12.97 22.75
C PRO A 263 8.98 -12.25 21.76
N LYS A 264 10.26 -12.62 21.70
CA LYS A 264 11.22 -12.03 20.75
C LYS A 264 10.80 -12.26 19.29
N LYS A 265 10.32 -13.46 19.00
CA LYS A 265 9.83 -13.86 17.68
C LYS A 265 8.50 -13.18 17.35
N LEU A 266 7.58 -13.10 18.32
CA LEU A 266 6.33 -12.36 18.19
C LEU A 266 6.59 -10.90 17.80
N LEU A 267 7.51 -10.22 18.49
CA LEU A 267 7.87 -8.83 18.19
C LEU A 267 8.46 -8.67 16.79
N LEU A 268 9.36 -9.57 16.39
CA LEU A 268 9.96 -9.53 15.06
C LEU A 268 8.92 -9.76 13.94
N LEU A 269 8.03 -10.75 14.12
CA LEU A 269 6.95 -11.01 13.17
C LEU A 269 5.97 -9.83 13.10
N LEU A 270 5.58 -9.29 14.26
CA LEU A 270 4.69 -8.13 14.33
C LEU A 270 5.33 -6.91 13.65
N PHE A 271 6.63 -6.67 13.87
CA PHE A 271 7.38 -5.61 13.19
C PHE A 271 7.34 -5.78 11.66
N ILE A 272 7.58 -7.00 11.16
CA ILE A 272 7.47 -7.29 9.72
C ILE A 272 6.07 -6.94 9.20
N PHE A 273 5.01 -7.39 9.89
CA PHE A 273 3.64 -7.08 9.48
C PHE A 273 3.31 -5.59 9.57
N ILE A 274 3.83 -4.85 10.57
CA ILE A 274 3.69 -3.39 10.64
C ILE A 274 4.34 -2.73 9.42
N VAL A 275 5.58 -3.12 9.09
CA VAL A 275 6.28 -2.60 7.89
C VAL A 275 5.50 -2.93 6.62
N VAL A 276 4.98 -4.15 6.49
CA VAL A 276 4.12 -4.55 5.37
C VAL A 276 2.87 -3.67 5.27
N ASN A 277 2.21 -3.38 6.39
CA ASN A 277 1.04 -2.49 6.40
C ASN A 277 1.40 -1.07 5.98
N ILE A 278 2.48 -0.50 6.53
CA ILE A 278 2.93 0.85 6.19
C ILE A 278 3.25 0.95 4.69
N LEU A 279 4.05 0.01 4.18
CA LEU A 279 4.44 0.01 2.77
C LEU A 279 3.25 -0.28 1.83
N SER A 280 2.32 -1.16 2.23
CA SER A 280 1.10 -1.43 1.47
C SER A 280 0.16 -0.22 1.47
N THR A 281 0.05 0.48 2.60
CA THR A 281 -0.71 1.73 2.71
C THR A 281 -0.11 2.77 1.78
N PHE A 282 1.20 3.00 1.87
CA PHE A 282 1.91 3.95 1.00
C PHE A 282 1.75 3.60 -0.48
N SER A 283 1.95 2.34 -0.85
CA SER A 283 1.78 1.88 -2.24
C SER A 283 0.35 2.09 -2.73
N TYR A 284 -0.65 1.71 -1.93
CA TYR A 284 -2.06 1.91 -2.29
C TYR A 284 -2.43 3.39 -2.38
N SER A 285 -1.91 4.24 -1.48
CA SER A 285 -2.11 5.68 -1.52
C SER A 285 -1.57 6.32 -2.81
N LEU A 286 -0.41 5.86 -3.31
CA LEU A 286 0.13 6.33 -4.60
C LEU A 286 -0.85 6.08 -5.75
N TYR A 287 -1.54 4.92 -5.74
CA TYR A 287 -2.58 4.61 -6.71
C TYR A 287 -3.86 5.43 -6.46
N ALA A 288 -4.39 5.43 -5.24
CA ALA A 288 -5.65 6.07 -4.90
C ALA A 288 -5.65 7.58 -5.16
N PHE A 289 -4.50 8.25 -4.96
CA PHE A 289 -4.35 9.69 -5.20
C PHE A 289 -3.62 10.02 -6.51
N SER A 290 -3.40 9.03 -7.39
CA SER A 290 -2.75 9.28 -8.68
C SER A 290 -3.55 10.26 -9.55
N GLY A 291 -4.88 10.10 -9.63
CA GLY A 291 -5.77 10.98 -10.39
C GLY A 291 -5.88 12.42 -9.83
N GLU A 292 -5.92 12.57 -8.50
CA GLU A 292 -5.94 13.92 -7.87
C GLU A 292 -4.64 14.69 -8.14
N ASN A 293 -3.48 14.02 -8.12
CA ASN A 293 -2.20 14.64 -8.41
C ASN A 293 -1.99 14.95 -9.91
N LEU A 294 -2.78 14.34 -10.80
CA LEU A 294 -2.73 14.58 -12.25
C LEU A 294 -3.68 15.70 -12.71
N ASN A 295 -4.69 16.04 -11.89
CA ASN A 295 -5.55 17.21 -12.09
C ASN A 295 -4.88 18.54 -11.71
N VAL A 296 -3.59 18.53 -11.37
CA VAL A 296 -2.78 19.75 -11.27
C VAL A 296 -2.59 20.29 -12.68
N ASP A 297 -3.40 21.28 -13.06
CA ASP A 297 -3.36 22.15 -14.25
C ASP A 297 -2.22 21.92 -15.27
N TYR A 298 -2.19 20.77 -15.92
CA TYR A 298 -1.46 20.60 -17.18
C TYR A 298 -2.19 21.30 -18.34
N SER A 299 -3.43 21.72 -18.12
CA SER A 299 -4.21 22.58 -19.03
C SER A 299 -3.61 23.98 -19.16
N GLY A 300 -3.03 24.54 -18.08
CA GLY A 300 -2.53 25.92 -18.05
C GLY A 300 -1.22 26.15 -18.80
N SER A 301 -0.52 25.08 -19.22
CA SER A 301 0.78 25.19 -19.89
C SER A 301 0.78 24.72 -21.35
N ILE A 302 -0.36 24.22 -21.87
CA ILE A 302 -0.44 23.65 -23.22
C ILE A 302 -1.42 24.41 -24.14
N ASN A 303 -2.36 25.19 -23.59
CA ASN A 303 -3.24 26.05 -24.38
C ASN A 303 -3.00 27.54 -24.03
N ASP A 304 -2.44 28.30 -24.97
CA ASP A 304 -2.30 29.77 -24.88
C ASP A 304 -3.65 30.52 -24.87
N PHE A 305 -4.79 29.82 -24.90
CA PHE A 305 -6.14 30.39 -24.85
C PHE A 305 -6.75 30.21 -23.46
N VAL A 306 -7.28 31.30 -22.93
CA VAL A 306 -8.03 31.31 -21.67
C VAL A 306 -9.30 30.46 -21.84
N TYR A 307 -9.37 29.31 -21.14
CA TYR A 307 -10.49 28.37 -21.30
C TYR A 307 -11.83 29.01 -20.91
N TYR A 308 -12.69 29.28 -21.89
CA TYR A 308 -14.07 29.73 -21.71
C TYR A 308 -15.01 28.65 -22.28
N PRO A 309 -15.68 27.84 -21.42
CA PRO A 309 -16.47 26.69 -21.87
C PRO A 309 -17.54 27.07 -22.90
N GLY A 310 -17.50 26.44 -24.08
CA GLY A 310 -18.50 26.65 -25.14
C GLY A 310 -18.44 28.00 -25.85
N ARG A 311 -17.37 28.79 -25.71
CA ARG A 311 -17.19 30.06 -26.45
C ARG A 311 -17.12 29.82 -27.95
N VAL A 312 -17.81 30.66 -28.73
CA VAL A 312 -17.64 30.73 -30.18
C VAL A 312 -17.12 32.11 -30.55
N VAL A 313 -15.93 32.19 -31.15
CA VAL A 313 -15.34 33.46 -31.63
C VAL A 313 -15.81 33.70 -33.06
N VAL A 314 -16.34 34.89 -33.33
CA VAL A 314 -16.91 35.25 -34.64
C VAL A 314 -16.19 36.47 -35.21
N LYS A 315 -15.79 36.37 -36.48
CA LYS A 315 -15.14 37.45 -37.24
C LYS A 315 -15.68 37.47 -38.67
N LYS A 316 -15.73 38.65 -39.30
CA LYS A 316 -16.11 38.74 -40.72
C LYS A 316 -15.06 38.18 -41.66
N VAL A 317 -15.52 37.55 -42.74
CA VAL A 317 -14.65 36.96 -43.77
C VAL A 317 -13.78 38.01 -44.47
N ASP A 318 -14.29 39.24 -44.63
CA ASP A 318 -13.60 40.35 -45.30
C ASP A 318 -12.73 41.20 -44.35
N ASN A 319 -12.63 40.82 -43.06
CA ASN A 319 -11.96 41.55 -41.98
C ASN A 319 -12.52 42.95 -41.66
N SER A 320 -13.67 43.34 -42.21
CA SER A 320 -14.32 44.59 -41.81
C SER A 320 -14.90 44.51 -40.38
N PRO A 321 -15.10 45.65 -39.70
CA PRO A 321 -15.79 45.68 -38.41
C PRO A 321 -17.19 45.04 -38.45
N ILE A 322 -17.57 44.40 -37.35
CA ILE A 322 -18.92 43.91 -37.10
C ILE A 322 -19.74 45.07 -36.54
N THR A 323 -20.78 45.46 -37.27
CA THR A 323 -21.65 46.57 -36.86
C THR A 323 -22.55 46.20 -35.69
N ASN A 324 -23.05 47.20 -34.96
CA ASN A 324 -24.02 46.95 -33.88
C ASN A 324 -25.31 46.27 -34.38
N GLU A 325 -25.73 46.51 -35.62
CA GLU A 325 -26.88 45.83 -36.23
C GLU A 325 -26.62 44.32 -36.40
N GLU A 326 -25.43 43.97 -36.89
CA GLU A 326 -24.98 42.59 -37.05
C GLU A 326 -24.80 41.88 -35.69
N ILE A 327 -24.26 42.57 -34.69
CA ILE A 327 -24.16 42.04 -33.31
C ILE A 327 -25.56 41.74 -32.76
N ASN A 328 -26.54 42.62 -32.97
CA ASN A 328 -27.92 42.38 -32.57
C ASN A 328 -28.55 41.20 -33.35
N ALA A 329 -28.22 41.03 -34.63
CA ALA A 329 -28.66 39.87 -35.41
C ALA A 329 -28.08 38.56 -34.85
N LEU A 330 -26.77 38.53 -34.54
CA LEU A 330 -26.10 37.39 -33.90
C LEU A 330 -26.71 37.06 -32.54
N LYS A 331 -27.03 38.08 -31.73
CA LYS A 331 -27.67 37.91 -30.41
C LYS A 331 -29.06 37.31 -30.48
N ASN A 332 -29.78 37.53 -31.59
CA ASN A 332 -31.13 36.99 -31.81
C ASN A 332 -31.13 35.59 -32.46
N LEU A 333 -29.97 35.02 -32.77
CA LEU A 333 -29.89 33.66 -33.29
C LEU A 333 -30.33 32.65 -32.23
N LYS A 334 -31.16 31.69 -32.63
CA LYS A 334 -31.62 30.60 -31.76
C LYS A 334 -30.42 29.84 -31.15
N GLY A 335 -30.39 29.72 -29.83
CA GLY A 335 -29.33 29.03 -29.08
C GLY A 335 -28.19 29.93 -28.60
N VAL A 336 -28.20 31.23 -28.97
CA VAL A 336 -27.28 32.23 -28.45
C VAL A 336 -27.85 32.85 -27.17
N LYS A 337 -27.11 32.74 -26.07
CA LYS A 337 -27.45 33.37 -24.78
C LYS A 337 -27.02 34.83 -24.77
N ASN A 338 -25.80 35.11 -25.22
CA ASN A 338 -25.22 36.44 -25.19
C ASN A 338 -24.17 36.64 -26.29
N VAL A 339 -23.89 37.90 -26.61
CA VAL A 339 -22.80 38.30 -27.52
C VAL A 339 -21.95 39.34 -26.81
N ILE A 340 -20.69 38.99 -26.55
CA ILE A 340 -19.69 39.82 -25.91
C ILE A 340 -18.91 40.53 -27.01
N LYS A 341 -19.05 41.86 -27.06
CA LYS A 341 -18.42 42.68 -28.11
C LYS A 341 -16.91 42.75 -27.98
N TYR A 342 -16.42 42.67 -26.74
CA TYR A 342 -15.04 42.92 -26.35
C TYR A 342 -14.23 41.62 -26.26
N ASP A 343 -14.26 40.82 -27.32
CA ASP A 343 -13.70 39.45 -27.33
C ASP A 343 -12.23 39.39 -26.88
N LEU A 344 -11.37 40.28 -27.40
CA LEU A 344 -9.96 40.33 -27.01
C LEU A 344 -9.73 40.59 -25.51
N ALA A 345 -10.68 41.24 -24.82
CA ALA A 345 -10.57 41.46 -23.38
C ALA A 345 -10.72 40.16 -22.58
N LEU A 346 -11.36 39.13 -23.14
CA LEU A 346 -11.53 37.83 -22.50
C LEU A 346 -10.25 36.97 -22.55
N GLU A 347 -9.28 37.35 -23.39
CA GLU A 347 -7.95 36.75 -23.42
C GLU A 347 -7.01 37.33 -22.36
N ALA A 348 -7.41 38.42 -21.67
CA ALA A 348 -6.62 38.98 -20.58
C ALA A 348 -6.67 38.06 -19.35
N TYR A 349 -5.54 37.91 -18.67
CA TYR A 349 -5.52 37.41 -17.30
C TYR A 349 -5.69 38.55 -16.31
N ALA A 350 -6.30 38.23 -15.18
CA ALA A 350 -6.37 39.07 -14.01
C ALA A 350 -5.49 38.46 -12.93
N ARG A 351 -4.63 39.27 -12.31
CA ARG A 351 -3.85 38.85 -11.14
C ARG A 351 -4.33 39.63 -9.94
N TYR A 352 -4.56 38.94 -8.84
CA TYR A 352 -4.98 39.62 -7.62
C TYR A 352 -4.45 39.00 -6.36
N TYR A 353 -4.48 39.81 -5.30
CA TYR A 353 -4.32 39.36 -3.93
C TYR A 353 -5.31 40.05 -3.00
N PHE A 354 -5.61 39.37 -1.90
CA PHE A 354 -6.37 39.97 -0.81
C PHE A 354 -5.43 40.76 0.10
N LYS A 355 -5.76 42.03 0.37
CA LYS A 355 -4.95 42.89 1.26
C LYS A 355 -4.74 42.29 2.65
N ASN A 356 -5.67 41.45 3.10
CA ASN A 356 -5.70 40.88 4.45
C ASN A 356 -5.28 39.40 4.52
N ILE A 357 -4.87 38.77 3.40
CA ILE A 357 -4.53 37.34 3.35
C ILE A 357 -3.09 37.17 2.85
N GLU A 358 -2.28 36.46 3.64
CA GLU A 358 -0.83 36.46 3.47
C GLU A 358 -0.34 35.64 2.25
N TYR A 359 -1.14 34.69 1.76
CA TYR A 359 -0.78 33.78 0.66
C TYR A 359 -1.96 33.62 -0.33
N SER A 360 -2.09 34.51 -1.30
CA SER A 360 -3.14 34.44 -2.32
C SER A 360 -2.66 34.97 -3.67
N ASN A 361 -1.71 34.30 -4.32
CA ASN A 361 -1.47 34.55 -5.74
C ASN A 361 -2.51 33.79 -6.55
N LEU A 362 -3.50 34.48 -7.08
CA LEU A 362 -4.51 33.88 -7.93
C LEU A 362 -4.48 34.58 -9.29
N ASN A 363 -4.07 33.83 -10.30
CA ASN A 363 -4.39 34.16 -11.68
C ASN A 363 -5.84 33.79 -11.92
N ALA A 364 -6.59 34.70 -12.49
CA ALA A 364 -7.96 34.48 -12.88
C ALA A 364 -8.18 34.88 -14.32
N SER A 365 -9.13 34.20 -14.95
CA SER A 365 -9.57 34.52 -16.29
C SER A 365 -10.58 35.67 -16.25
N VAL A 366 -10.49 36.62 -17.19
CA VAL A 366 -11.46 37.71 -17.29
C VAL A 366 -12.76 37.21 -17.94
N ARG A 367 -13.91 37.64 -17.39
CA ARG A 367 -15.26 37.27 -17.85
C ARG A 367 -16.18 38.48 -17.87
N SER A 368 -17.20 38.44 -18.74
CA SER A 368 -18.26 39.46 -18.72
C SER A 368 -19.30 39.13 -17.65
N ALA A 369 -19.60 40.09 -16.78
CA ALA A 369 -20.72 39.99 -15.85
C ALA A 369 -22.08 39.85 -16.56
N SER A 370 -22.17 40.24 -17.84
CA SER A 370 -23.40 40.09 -18.64
C SER A 370 -23.74 38.63 -18.96
N ASP A 371 -22.78 37.70 -18.81
CA ASP A 371 -23.03 36.26 -18.96
C ASP A 371 -23.67 35.64 -17.71
N LEU A 372 -23.66 36.34 -16.57
CA LEU A 372 -24.21 35.86 -15.33
C LEU A 372 -25.65 36.34 -15.13
N ASN A 373 -26.48 35.46 -14.57
CA ASN A 373 -27.73 35.85 -13.93
C ASN A 373 -27.51 35.98 -12.43
N PRO A 374 -28.29 36.82 -11.72
CA PRO A 374 -28.22 36.90 -10.26
C PRO A 374 -28.41 35.56 -9.53
N LYS A 375 -29.08 34.58 -10.18
CA LYS A 375 -29.29 33.23 -9.64
C LYS A 375 -28.06 32.31 -9.74
N ASP A 376 -27.07 32.67 -10.55
CA ASP A 376 -25.84 31.90 -10.74
C ASP A 376 -24.86 32.15 -9.57
N LEU A 377 -25.07 33.23 -8.80
CA LEU A 377 -24.27 33.57 -7.61
C LEU A 377 -24.67 32.70 -6.41
N ARG A 378 -23.68 32.27 -5.64
CA ARG A 378 -23.92 31.69 -4.30
C ARG A 378 -24.27 32.78 -3.29
N HIS A 379 -23.53 33.88 -3.32
CA HIS A 379 -23.71 35.03 -2.43
C HIS A 379 -23.45 36.35 -3.17
N GLY A 380 -24.07 37.43 -2.68
CA GLY A 380 -23.86 38.79 -3.19
C GLY A 380 -24.72 39.18 -4.39
N ARG A 381 -24.20 40.10 -5.22
CA ARG A 381 -24.86 40.67 -6.40
C ARG A 381 -23.88 40.80 -7.58
N LEU A 382 -24.42 41.08 -8.76
CA LEU A 382 -23.62 41.42 -9.94
C LEU A 382 -22.93 42.80 -9.76
N PRO A 383 -21.75 43.01 -10.37
CA PRO A 383 -21.06 44.29 -10.34
C PRO A 383 -21.80 45.35 -11.15
N GLN A 384 -21.77 46.59 -10.66
CA GLN A 384 -22.44 47.74 -11.28
C GLN A 384 -21.46 48.84 -11.70
N ASN A 385 -20.28 48.87 -11.07
CA ASN A 385 -19.24 49.87 -11.28
C ASN A 385 -17.91 49.20 -11.64
N GLU A 386 -16.97 49.95 -12.22
CA GLU A 386 -15.66 49.42 -12.64
C GLU A 386 -14.79 48.90 -11.48
N ASN A 387 -15.00 49.41 -10.26
CA ASN A 387 -14.29 48.99 -9.05
C ASN A 387 -14.98 47.83 -8.31
N GLU A 388 -15.95 47.17 -8.93
CA GLU A 388 -16.68 46.03 -8.38
C GLU A 388 -16.48 44.80 -9.25
N VAL A 389 -16.26 43.63 -8.63
CA VAL A 389 -16.17 42.35 -9.36
C VAL A 389 -16.94 41.24 -8.68
N VAL A 390 -17.28 40.24 -9.46
CA VAL A 390 -17.68 38.92 -8.97
C VAL A 390 -16.54 37.95 -9.19
N VAL A 391 -16.21 37.14 -8.19
CA VAL A 391 -15.12 36.15 -8.29
C VAL A 391 -15.66 34.73 -8.22
N SER A 392 -15.04 33.85 -9.00
CA SER A 392 -15.27 32.41 -8.98
C SER A 392 -14.15 31.76 -8.18
N ILE A 393 -14.52 31.01 -7.14
CA ILE A 393 -13.56 30.39 -6.22
C ILE A 393 -13.72 28.87 -6.29
N ASN A 394 -12.60 28.16 -6.49
CA ASN A 394 -12.58 26.70 -6.50
C ASN A 394 -12.63 26.18 -5.06
N TYR A 395 -13.63 25.37 -4.75
CA TYR A 395 -13.89 24.87 -3.40
C TYR A 395 -12.84 23.82 -2.99
N GLN A 396 -11.85 24.22 -2.19
CA GLN A 396 -11.10 23.28 -1.35
C GLN A 396 -11.88 23.12 -0.03
N PRO A 397 -12.11 21.90 0.48
CA PRO A 397 -13.04 21.65 1.60
C PRO A 397 -12.61 22.20 2.98
N PHE A 398 -11.62 23.11 3.04
CA PHE A 398 -11.05 23.60 4.30
C PHE A 398 -10.86 25.12 4.44
N ASP A 399 -11.25 25.97 3.49
CA ASP A 399 -11.08 27.42 3.63
C ASP A 399 -12.39 28.19 3.50
N LEU A 400 -12.81 28.81 4.62
CA LEU A 400 -13.77 29.93 4.79
C LEU A 400 -15.16 29.80 4.10
N GLU A 401 -16.24 30.10 4.84
CA GLU A 401 -17.58 30.23 4.24
C GLU A 401 -17.55 31.28 3.11
N LEU A 402 -18.04 30.92 1.91
CA LEU A 402 -18.01 31.77 0.70
C LEU A 402 -18.61 33.17 0.90
N GLU A 403 -19.55 33.30 1.83
CA GLU A 403 -20.16 34.58 2.23
C GLU A 403 -19.12 35.60 2.74
N ASN A 404 -18.04 35.15 3.39
CA ASN A 404 -17.03 36.02 3.98
C ASN A 404 -16.16 36.76 2.94
N TYR A 405 -16.20 36.35 1.67
CA TYR A 405 -15.47 37.03 0.60
C TYR A 405 -16.21 38.26 0.08
N VAL A 406 -17.55 38.31 0.21
CA VAL A 406 -18.34 39.46 -0.23
C VAL A 406 -18.04 40.67 0.66
N GLY A 407 -17.71 41.80 0.04
CA GLY A 407 -17.32 43.04 0.71
C GLY A 407 -15.82 43.16 1.01
N GLN A 408 -15.01 42.14 0.70
CA GLN A 408 -13.55 42.27 0.80
C GLN A 408 -12.98 43.11 -0.33
N GLU A 409 -11.88 43.81 -0.03
CA GLU A 409 -11.06 44.50 -1.01
C GLU A 409 -9.96 43.59 -1.54
N LEU A 410 -9.85 43.52 -2.86
CA LEU A 410 -8.75 42.92 -3.58
C LEU A 410 -7.91 44.00 -4.25
N ARG A 411 -6.63 43.70 -4.38
CA ARG A 411 -5.72 44.43 -5.26
C ARG A 411 -5.67 43.67 -6.59
N LEU A 412 -6.22 44.24 -7.65
CA LEU A 412 -6.44 43.59 -8.95
C LEU A 412 -5.65 44.29 -10.04
N ARG A 413 -4.91 43.55 -10.85
CA ARG A 413 -4.37 44.05 -12.12
C ARG A 413 -4.79 43.14 -13.25
N PHE A 414 -5.31 43.71 -14.32
CA PHE A 414 -5.50 42.98 -15.57
C PHE A 414 -4.23 43.04 -16.41
N ASP A 415 -4.06 42.06 -17.31
CA ASP A 415 -3.05 42.17 -18.35
C ASP A 415 -3.28 43.45 -19.17
N PHE A 416 -2.19 43.99 -19.71
CA PHE A 416 -2.13 45.27 -20.43
C PHE A 416 -2.30 46.54 -19.57
N GLU A 417 -2.78 46.44 -18.33
CA GLU A 417 -2.78 47.57 -17.39
C GLU A 417 -1.41 47.73 -16.71
N GLU A 418 -0.99 48.99 -16.54
CA GLU A 418 0.30 49.32 -15.92
C GLU A 418 0.31 49.11 -14.41
N ASN A 419 -0.80 49.41 -13.74
CA ASN A 419 -0.88 49.42 -12.28
C ASN A 419 -2.09 48.62 -11.79
N ALA A 420 -1.94 47.97 -10.64
CA ALA A 420 -3.07 47.37 -9.95
C ALA A 420 -4.02 48.45 -9.40
N ASN A 421 -5.29 48.09 -9.27
CA ASN A 421 -6.36 48.92 -8.73
C ASN A 421 -7.03 48.24 -7.54
N ASP A 422 -7.62 49.06 -6.67
CA ASP A 422 -8.42 48.58 -5.55
C ASP A 422 -9.84 48.28 -6.03
N VAL A 423 -10.27 47.04 -5.80
CA VAL A 423 -11.56 46.53 -6.29
C VAL A 423 -12.28 45.79 -5.16
N THR A 424 -13.61 45.92 -5.10
CA THR A 424 -14.44 45.27 -4.09
C THR A 424 -15.14 44.03 -4.67
N ILE A 425 -15.11 42.92 -3.93
CA ILE A 425 -15.91 41.74 -4.26
C ILE A 425 -17.37 42.00 -3.89
N VAL A 426 -18.26 42.00 -4.88
CA VAL A 426 -19.70 42.20 -4.64
C VAL A 426 -20.51 40.91 -4.76
N GLY A 427 -19.92 39.84 -5.27
CA GLY A 427 -20.54 38.51 -5.30
C GLY A 427 -19.55 37.40 -5.60
N VAL A 428 -19.97 36.16 -5.30
CA VAL A 428 -19.13 34.96 -5.40
C VAL A 428 -19.93 33.80 -5.97
N LEU A 429 -19.28 33.00 -6.83
CA LEU A 429 -19.80 31.75 -7.36
C LEU A 429 -18.75 30.63 -7.30
N GLU A 430 -19.20 29.40 -7.49
CA GLU A 430 -18.33 28.21 -7.56
C GLU A 430 -17.84 28.03 -9.00
N GLY A 431 -16.52 27.88 -9.19
CA GLY A 431 -15.98 27.60 -10.51
C GLY A 431 -14.46 27.64 -10.58
N LEU A 432 -13.95 27.68 -11.80
CA LEU A 432 -12.54 27.87 -12.11
C LEU A 432 -12.19 29.35 -11.89
N SER A 433 -11.01 29.64 -11.33
CA SER A 433 -10.54 30.99 -10.96
C SER A 433 -10.85 32.04 -12.05
N GLU A 434 -11.92 32.80 -11.86
CA GLU A 434 -12.49 33.75 -12.84
C GLU A 434 -12.90 35.04 -12.15
N VAL A 435 -12.73 36.15 -12.86
CA VAL A 435 -13.16 37.49 -12.42
C VAL A 435 -14.15 38.05 -13.45
N TYR A 436 -15.37 38.29 -12.99
CA TYR A 436 -16.47 38.82 -13.78
C TYR A 436 -16.58 40.33 -13.58
N VAL A 437 -16.44 41.09 -14.67
CA VAL A 437 -16.39 42.56 -14.68
C VAL A 437 -17.50 43.16 -15.53
N VAL A 438 -17.78 44.45 -15.32
CA VAL A 438 -18.73 45.21 -16.14
C VAL A 438 -18.15 45.50 -17.54
N ASP A 439 -19.04 45.72 -18.52
CA ASP A 439 -18.67 45.95 -19.93
C ASP A 439 -17.73 47.15 -20.12
N GLN A 440 -17.79 48.17 -19.26
CA GLN A 440 -16.86 49.32 -19.31
C GLN A 440 -15.40 48.90 -19.08
N VAL A 441 -15.17 47.95 -18.16
CA VAL A 441 -13.83 47.39 -17.93
C VAL A 441 -13.39 46.58 -19.14
N LEU A 442 -14.28 45.75 -19.70
CA LEU A 442 -13.98 44.99 -20.92
C LEU A 442 -13.67 45.90 -22.11
N GLU A 443 -14.39 47.00 -22.28
CA GLU A 443 -14.14 47.98 -23.33
C GLU A 443 -12.74 48.60 -23.20
N ARG A 444 -12.36 49.00 -21.98
CA ARG A 444 -11.01 49.51 -21.70
C ARG A 444 -9.95 48.46 -22.03
N LEU A 445 -10.11 47.23 -21.52
CA LEU A 445 -9.17 46.14 -21.77
C LEU A 445 -9.09 45.75 -23.24
N HIS A 446 -10.19 45.83 -23.98
CA HIS A 446 -10.22 45.56 -25.41
C HIS A 446 -9.37 46.56 -26.20
N ARG A 447 -9.49 47.86 -25.90
CA ARG A 447 -8.66 48.91 -26.52
C ARG A 447 -7.17 48.68 -26.22
N LEU A 448 -6.84 48.38 -24.96
CA LEU A 448 -5.47 48.08 -24.55
C LEU A 448 -4.93 46.80 -25.20
N ALA A 449 -5.75 45.75 -25.32
CA ALA A 449 -5.38 44.51 -25.97
C ALA A 449 -5.09 44.69 -27.47
N ILE A 450 -5.93 45.44 -28.20
CA ILE A 450 -5.65 45.75 -29.62
C ILE A 450 -4.28 46.43 -29.77
N MET A 451 -3.99 47.41 -28.90
CA MET A 451 -2.72 48.12 -28.94
C MET A 451 -1.53 47.27 -28.50
N SER A 452 -1.69 46.39 -27.51
CA SER A 452 -0.62 45.52 -27.03
C SER A 452 -0.24 44.43 -28.05
N TYR A 453 -1.17 44.07 -28.94
CA TYR A 453 -0.96 43.18 -30.09
C TYR A 453 -0.58 43.93 -31.38
N SER A 454 -0.39 45.25 -31.32
CA SER A 454 0.05 46.06 -32.46
C SER A 454 1.56 46.22 -32.50
N ILE A 455 2.12 46.19 -33.70
CA ILE A 455 3.51 46.55 -33.97
C ILE A 455 3.57 48.07 -34.07
N LEU A 456 4.39 48.70 -33.22
CA LEU A 456 4.67 50.13 -33.28
C LEU A 456 6.04 50.37 -33.93
N GLU A 457 6.09 51.25 -34.92
CA GLU A 457 7.32 51.74 -35.53
C GLU A 457 7.40 53.25 -35.39
N LEU A 458 8.47 53.73 -34.74
CA LEU A 458 8.78 55.14 -34.62
C LEU A 458 10.29 55.35 -34.63
N ASN A 459 10.73 56.50 -35.14
CA ASN A 459 12.15 56.83 -35.28
C ASN A 459 12.52 57.94 -34.29
N ILE A 460 13.35 57.62 -33.30
CA ILE A 460 13.85 58.58 -32.31
C ILE A 460 15.37 58.70 -32.44
N PRO A 461 15.90 59.85 -32.91
CA PRO A 461 17.33 60.09 -33.00
C PRO A 461 18.00 60.01 -31.62
N GLY A 462 18.98 59.11 -31.46
CA GLY A 462 19.80 59.01 -30.24
C GLY A 462 19.22 58.15 -29.10
N ALA A 463 17.99 57.63 -29.25
CA ALA A 463 17.40 56.69 -28.29
C ALA A 463 17.75 55.21 -28.64
N PRO A 464 17.71 54.28 -27.67
CA PRO A 464 17.82 52.84 -27.94
C PRO A 464 16.72 52.37 -28.91
N MET A 465 16.97 51.30 -29.67
CA MET A 465 15.89 50.70 -30.48
C MET A 465 14.71 50.34 -29.58
N ILE A 466 13.55 50.88 -29.94
CA ILE A 466 12.28 50.52 -29.29
C ILE A 466 11.99 49.07 -29.64
N ASP A 467 11.71 48.26 -28.62
CA ASP A 467 11.22 46.91 -28.85
C ASP A 467 9.96 47.01 -29.71
N ARG A 468 9.80 46.15 -30.72
CA ARG A 468 8.71 46.19 -31.73
C ARG A 468 7.30 45.99 -31.12
N ASN A 469 7.21 45.95 -29.80
CA ASN A 469 6.07 45.58 -28.98
C ASN A 469 5.73 46.65 -27.93
N ALA A 470 6.07 47.93 -28.15
CA ALA A 470 5.67 49.00 -27.24
C ALA A 470 4.13 49.08 -27.12
N VAL A 471 3.61 49.38 -25.93
CA VAL A 471 2.15 49.51 -25.70
C VAL A 471 1.76 50.98 -25.72
N LEU A 472 0.73 51.31 -26.50
CA LEU A 472 0.16 52.65 -26.53
C LEU A 472 -0.91 52.80 -25.45
N VAL A 473 -0.79 53.84 -24.62
CA VAL A 473 -1.69 54.08 -23.49
C VAL A 473 -2.15 55.54 -23.51
N PRO A 474 -3.46 55.83 -23.37
CA PRO A 474 -3.92 57.21 -23.23
C PRO A 474 -3.48 57.77 -21.87
N ASP A 475 -3.04 59.03 -21.84
CA ASP A 475 -2.69 59.75 -20.62
C ASP A 475 -3.50 61.07 -20.56
N PRO A 476 -4.41 61.21 -19.58
CA PRO A 476 -5.25 62.40 -19.45
C PRO A 476 -4.47 63.66 -19.05
N THR A 477 -3.19 63.53 -18.68
CA THR A 477 -2.32 64.67 -18.38
C THR A 477 -1.68 65.30 -19.62
N LEU A 478 -1.72 64.61 -20.78
CA LEU A 478 -1.21 65.09 -22.06
C LEU A 478 -2.34 65.69 -22.90
N THR A 479 -2.03 66.73 -23.68
CA THR A 479 -3.02 67.42 -24.53
C THR A 479 -2.52 67.60 -25.97
N GLY A 480 -3.42 67.48 -26.96
CA GLY A 480 -3.04 67.59 -28.38
C GLY A 480 -2.03 66.51 -28.82
N LYS A 481 -1.06 66.87 -29.67
CA LYS A 481 -0.05 65.95 -30.21
C LYS A 481 1.12 65.63 -29.25
N GLU A 482 0.93 65.85 -27.95
CA GLU A 482 1.92 65.53 -26.93
C GLU A 482 1.99 64.02 -26.69
N ALA A 483 3.21 63.49 -26.57
CA ALA A 483 3.46 62.10 -26.28
C ALA A 483 4.64 61.92 -25.32
N LEU A 484 4.56 60.91 -24.46
CA LEU A 484 5.62 60.55 -23.52
C LEU A 484 5.99 59.08 -23.72
N LEU A 485 7.18 58.82 -24.26
CA LEU A 485 7.72 57.48 -24.35
C LEU A 485 8.48 57.15 -23.06
N ARG A 486 7.93 56.22 -22.28
CA ARG A 486 8.62 55.65 -21.13
C ARG A 486 9.33 54.37 -21.52
N MET A 487 10.63 54.31 -21.26
CA MET A 487 11.45 53.13 -21.47
C MET A 487 12.14 52.73 -20.18
N PHE A 488 12.19 51.44 -19.89
CA PHE A 488 12.95 50.94 -18.74
C PHE A 488 14.40 50.70 -19.16
N VAL A 489 15.32 51.48 -18.58
CA VAL A 489 16.78 51.40 -18.82
C VAL A 489 17.49 51.60 -17.49
N GLY A 490 18.66 50.98 -17.26
CA GLY A 490 19.36 50.98 -15.96
C GLY A 490 19.79 52.35 -15.36
N GLU A 491 19.41 53.47 -15.98
CA GLU A 491 19.60 54.82 -15.45
C GLU A 491 18.45 55.74 -15.87
N GLU A 492 17.96 56.58 -14.95
CA GLU A 492 16.99 57.64 -15.29
C GLU A 492 17.65 58.72 -16.15
N ARG A 493 17.08 58.99 -17.34
CA ARG A 493 17.47 60.09 -18.21
C ARG A 493 16.27 60.61 -18.99
N GLU A 494 16.22 61.91 -19.18
CA GLU A 494 15.22 62.55 -20.03
C GLU A 494 15.93 63.11 -21.27
N PHE A 495 15.33 62.93 -22.44
CA PHE A 495 15.80 63.50 -23.70
C PHE A 495 14.89 64.66 -24.12
N ASP A 496 15.43 65.60 -24.88
CA ASP A 496 14.65 66.68 -25.49
C ASP A 496 13.49 66.12 -26.34
N SER A 497 12.39 66.86 -26.45
CA SER A 497 11.25 66.44 -27.25
C SER A 497 11.63 66.31 -28.74
N VAL A 498 11.17 65.24 -29.36
CA VAL A 498 11.35 64.98 -30.79
C VAL A 498 9.99 64.83 -31.44
N THR A 499 9.75 65.58 -32.51
CA THR A 499 8.57 65.38 -33.36
C THR A 499 8.81 64.20 -34.30
N THR A 500 7.96 63.17 -34.23
CA THR A 500 8.07 61.99 -35.09
C THR A 500 6.71 61.35 -35.31
N ASP A 501 6.56 60.62 -36.42
CA ASP A 501 5.36 59.86 -36.71
C ASP A 501 5.42 58.48 -36.04
N VAL A 502 4.28 57.99 -35.58
CA VAL A 502 4.15 56.65 -35.01
C VAL A 502 3.28 55.82 -35.92
N LEU A 503 3.91 54.90 -36.65
CA LEU A 503 3.22 53.90 -37.45
C LEU A 503 2.77 52.77 -36.53
N PHE A 504 1.54 52.32 -36.68
CA PHE A 504 1.04 51.16 -35.96
C PHE A 504 0.29 50.23 -36.90
N SER A 505 0.53 48.93 -36.73
CA SER A 505 -0.08 47.90 -37.57
C SER A 505 -0.40 46.63 -36.77
N ASN A 506 -1.56 46.04 -37.03
CA ASN A 506 -1.95 44.72 -36.55
C ASN A 506 -2.82 44.01 -37.60
N THR A 507 -3.36 42.84 -37.25
CA THR A 507 -4.22 42.04 -38.15
C THR A 507 -5.52 42.73 -38.57
N TYR A 508 -5.93 43.79 -37.87
CA TYR A 508 -7.20 44.50 -38.02
C TYR A 508 -7.04 45.96 -38.48
N ILE A 509 -6.02 46.67 -37.99
CA ILE A 509 -5.85 48.12 -38.15
C ILE A 509 -4.43 48.42 -38.62
N ASN A 510 -4.32 49.33 -39.58
CA ASN A 510 -3.08 49.99 -39.96
C ASN A 510 -3.30 51.51 -39.92
N GLY A 511 -2.43 52.24 -39.23
CA GLY A 511 -2.57 53.69 -39.08
C GLY A 511 -1.25 54.39 -38.77
N THR A 512 -1.34 55.72 -38.70
CA THR A 512 -0.21 56.61 -38.42
C THR A 512 -0.70 57.74 -37.53
N LEU A 513 -0.01 57.97 -36.41
CA LEU A 513 -0.15 59.18 -35.62
C LEU A 513 0.92 60.16 -36.09
N GLU A 514 0.50 61.25 -36.72
CA GLU A 514 1.38 62.21 -37.39
C GLU A 514 1.84 63.33 -36.45
N ASP A 515 3.09 63.74 -36.57
CA ASP A 515 3.71 64.87 -35.86
C ASP A 515 3.58 64.81 -34.32
N LEU A 516 3.71 63.64 -33.70
CA LEU A 516 3.70 63.54 -32.23
C LEU A 516 4.97 64.16 -31.66
N GLU A 517 4.82 65.11 -30.73
CA GLU A 517 5.93 65.64 -29.94
C GLU A 517 6.22 64.66 -28.79
N ILE A 518 7.19 63.76 -29.02
CA ILE A 518 7.55 62.69 -28.08
C ILE A 518 8.69 63.14 -27.17
N THR A 519 8.43 63.22 -25.88
CA THR A 519 9.47 63.28 -24.84
C THR A 519 9.85 61.86 -24.44
N VAL A 520 11.14 61.52 -24.46
CA VAL A 520 11.62 60.20 -24.02
C VAL A 520 12.09 60.29 -22.59
N LYS A 521 11.43 59.52 -21.73
CA LYS A 521 11.82 59.37 -20.33
C LYS A 521 12.30 57.94 -20.10
N LEU A 522 13.59 57.79 -19.86
CA LEU A 522 14.16 56.55 -19.35
C LEU A 522 13.90 56.51 -17.86
N GLU A 523 13.24 55.46 -17.39
CA GLU A 523 13.04 55.20 -15.98
C GLU A 523 13.94 54.04 -15.58
N ASN A 524 14.54 54.15 -14.39
CA ASN A 524 15.35 53.06 -13.88
C ASN A 524 14.45 51.85 -13.67
N TYR A 525 14.85 50.68 -14.20
CA TYR A 525 14.18 49.45 -13.79
C TYR A 525 14.31 49.37 -12.27
N PRO A 526 13.23 49.09 -11.51
CA PRO A 526 13.36 48.98 -10.07
C PRO A 526 14.28 47.81 -9.74
N GLU A 527 15.57 48.09 -9.57
CA GLU A 527 16.55 47.22 -8.95
C GLU A 527 16.34 47.22 -7.42
N LYS A 528 15.09 47.35 -6.95
CA LYS A 528 14.80 46.88 -5.60
C LYS A 528 15.10 45.41 -5.65
N GLU A 529 16.10 44.97 -4.88
CA GLU A 529 16.44 43.56 -4.68
C GLU A 529 15.14 42.76 -4.63
N PHE A 530 14.77 42.15 -5.77
CA PHE A 530 13.63 41.28 -5.83
C PHE A 530 14.06 40.11 -4.98
N ASP A 531 13.60 40.07 -3.73
CA ASP A 531 13.60 38.82 -3.01
C ASP A 531 12.77 37.91 -3.90
N ASN A 532 13.44 36.98 -4.60
CA ASN A 532 12.95 36.32 -5.83
C ASN A 532 11.62 35.56 -5.66
N TRP A 533 11.03 35.60 -4.45
CA TRP A 533 9.85 34.87 -4.01
C TRP A 533 8.66 35.75 -3.56
N ASP A 534 8.72 37.10 -3.59
CA ASP A 534 7.53 37.93 -3.30
C ASP A 534 6.67 38.18 -4.54
N TRP A 535 5.72 37.26 -4.73
CA TRP A 535 4.73 37.23 -5.80
C TRP A 535 3.77 38.45 -5.82
N ARG A 536 3.67 39.27 -4.76
CA ARG A 536 2.80 40.47 -4.78
C ARG A 536 3.35 41.55 -5.70
N ASN A 537 4.67 41.62 -5.85
CA ASN A 537 5.32 42.53 -6.80
C ASN A 537 4.88 42.23 -8.23
N ASP A 538 4.59 40.96 -8.54
CA ASP A 538 4.10 40.56 -9.86
C ASP A 538 2.70 41.10 -10.16
N VAL A 539 1.88 41.33 -9.12
CA VAL A 539 0.54 41.92 -9.23
C VAL A 539 0.63 43.43 -9.33
N GLU A 540 1.53 44.07 -8.57
CA GLU A 540 1.67 45.53 -8.59
C GLU A 540 2.36 46.05 -9.86
N TYR A 541 3.44 45.40 -10.30
CA TYR A 541 4.35 45.93 -11.34
C TYR A 541 4.44 45.08 -12.61
N GLY A 542 4.21 43.76 -12.49
CA GLY A 542 4.10 42.84 -13.63
C GLY A 542 5.43 42.24 -14.06
N TYR A 543 5.36 41.19 -14.88
CA TYR A 543 6.53 40.66 -15.57
C TYR A 543 6.57 41.31 -16.95
N PHE A 544 7.69 41.95 -17.29
CA PHE A 544 7.97 42.55 -18.60
C PHE A 544 7.18 43.81 -18.92
N VAL A 545 7.72 44.97 -18.55
CA VAL A 545 7.27 46.21 -19.20
C VAL A 545 8.10 46.45 -20.46
N LYS A 546 7.46 46.11 -21.57
CA LYS A 546 7.67 46.65 -22.92
C LYS A 546 7.56 48.18 -22.85
N SER A 547 8.37 48.92 -23.59
CA SER A 547 8.30 50.40 -23.61
C SER A 547 6.86 50.91 -23.77
N THR A 548 6.45 51.93 -23.01
CA THR A 548 5.07 52.46 -23.06
C THR A 548 5.09 53.82 -23.74
N LEU A 549 4.35 53.97 -24.83
CA LEU A 549 4.13 55.27 -25.46
C LEU A 549 2.80 55.84 -24.95
N ARG A 550 2.88 56.93 -24.21
CA ARG A 550 1.69 57.65 -23.74
C ARG A 550 1.34 58.76 -24.71
N ILE A 551 0.07 58.92 -25.03
CA ILE A 551 -0.43 59.98 -25.91
C ILE A 551 -1.67 60.63 -25.28
N SER A 552 -2.04 61.81 -25.74
CA SER A 552 -3.28 62.45 -25.29
C SER A 552 -4.51 61.58 -25.56
N GLU A 553 -5.54 61.71 -24.73
CA GLU A 553 -6.85 61.05 -24.93
C GLU A 553 -7.47 61.39 -26.30
N GLU A 554 -7.23 62.60 -26.80
CA GLU A 554 -7.70 63.05 -28.12
C GLU A 554 -7.04 62.27 -29.26
N GLU A 555 -5.71 62.18 -29.25
CA GLU A 555 -4.96 61.40 -30.25
C GLU A 555 -5.26 59.91 -30.14
N PHE A 556 -5.45 59.38 -28.92
CA PHE A 556 -5.85 57.98 -28.72
C PHE A 556 -7.24 57.69 -29.28
N ALA A 557 -8.20 58.61 -29.11
CA ALA A 557 -9.53 58.47 -29.68
C ALA A 557 -9.53 58.49 -31.21
N ASN A 558 -8.61 59.23 -31.84
CA ASN A 558 -8.47 59.32 -33.30
C ASN A 558 -7.97 58.01 -33.96
N ILE A 559 -7.44 57.07 -33.19
CA ILE A 559 -6.98 55.75 -33.68
C ILE A 559 -8.14 54.87 -34.14
N GLY A 560 -9.37 55.14 -33.68
CA GLY A 560 -10.55 54.41 -34.14
C GLY A 560 -10.72 53.01 -33.53
N LEU A 561 -10.21 52.78 -32.31
CA LEU A 561 -10.32 51.50 -31.59
C LEU A 561 -11.73 51.14 -31.10
N ASN A 562 -12.77 51.80 -31.60
CA ASN A 562 -14.16 51.58 -31.19
C ASN A 562 -14.89 50.53 -32.03
N ASP A 563 -14.21 50.01 -33.07
CA ASP A 563 -14.74 49.01 -33.98
C ASP A 563 -14.60 47.58 -33.45
N TYR A 564 -15.61 46.75 -33.69
CA TYR A 564 -15.63 45.35 -33.23
C TYR A 564 -15.18 44.40 -34.33
N PHE A 565 -13.89 44.11 -34.43
CA PHE A 565 -13.35 43.22 -35.46
C PHE A 565 -13.63 41.74 -35.20
N GLN A 566 -13.87 41.37 -33.95
CA GLN A 566 -14.30 40.04 -33.54
C GLN A 566 -15.18 40.12 -32.30
N VAL A 567 -16.14 39.21 -32.19
CA VAL A 567 -17.05 39.11 -31.04
C VAL A 567 -17.10 37.68 -30.52
N SER A 568 -17.43 37.55 -29.25
CA SER A 568 -17.61 36.27 -28.58
C SER A 568 -19.08 35.94 -28.42
N ILE A 569 -19.45 34.71 -28.74
CA ILE A 569 -20.80 34.20 -28.53
C ILE A 569 -20.77 33.22 -27.37
N THR A 570 -21.69 33.45 -26.44
CA THR A 570 -21.99 32.55 -25.33
C THR A 570 -23.25 31.76 -25.70
N PRO A 571 -23.17 30.43 -25.91
CA PRO A 571 -24.34 29.59 -26.13
C PRO A 571 -25.26 29.48 -24.91
N GLU A 572 -26.55 29.20 -25.13
CA GLU A 572 -27.46 28.75 -24.07
C GLU A 572 -27.05 27.39 -23.49
N ASN A 573 -26.46 26.53 -24.32
CA ASN A 573 -25.89 25.25 -23.93
C ASN A 573 -24.43 25.18 -24.41
N PRO A 574 -23.44 25.17 -23.51
CA PRO A 574 -22.02 25.16 -23.86
C PRO A 574 -21.60 23.99 -24.79
N ASN A 575 -22.32 22.86 -24.76
CA ASN A 575 -22.03 21.69 -25.61
C ASN A 575 -22.53 21.83 -27.06
N LYS A 576 -23.22 22.92 -27.40
CA LYS A 576 -23.76 23.19 -28.75
C LYS A 576 -22.98 24.27 -29.50
N ASP A 577 -21.83 24.67 -29.00
CA ASP A 577 -20.96 25.68 -29.60
C ASP A 577 -20.58 25.36 -31.06
N LYS A 578 -20.24 24.11 -31.39
CA LYS A 578 -19.94 23.67 -32.77
C LYS A 578 -21.14 23.80 -33.71
N GLU A 579 -22.35 23.48 -33.25
CA GLU A 579 -23.59 23.62 -34.03
C GLU A 579 -23.89 25.10 -34.30
N ILE A 580 -23.70 25.95 -33.30
CA ILE A 580 -23.89 27.41 -33.40
C ILE A 580 -22.85 28.01 -34.36
N ALA A 581 -21.59 27.61 -34.25
CA ALA A 581 -20.51 28.05 -35.15
C ALA A 581 -20.85 27.73 -36.61
N GLN A 582 -21.21 26.49 -36.92
CA GLN A 582 -21.61 26.09 -38.28
C GLN A 582 -22.76 26.93 -38.84
N LYS A 583 -23.75 27.26 -38.01
CA LYS A 583 -24.88 28.09 -38.42
C LYS A 583 -24.49 29.54 -38.70
N ILE A 584 -23.53 30.09 -37.96
CA ILE A 584 -23.03 31.45 -38.18
C ILE A 584 -22.19 31.52 -39.46
N GLU A 585 -21.45 30.46 -39.78
CA GLU A 585 -20.69 30.33 -41.03
C GLU A 585 -21.56 30.21 -42.29
N GLU A 586 -22.88 29.99 -42.17
CA GLU A 586 -23.80 30.14 -43.30
C GLU A 586 -23.91 31.61 -43.78
N GLY A 587 -23.51 32.57 -42.93
CA GLY A 587 -23.44 34.00 -43.23
C GLY A 587 -22.04 34.48 -43.63
N PRO A 588 -21.79 35.80 -43.66
CA PRO A 588 -20.49 36.39 -44.05
C PRO A 588 -19.43 36.35 -42.94
N TYR A 589 -19.44 35.30 -42.12
CA TYR A 589 -18.61 35.18 -40.92
C TYR A 589 -17.78 33.89 -40.93
N TYR A 590 -16.60 33.96 -40.33
CA TYR A 590 -15.91 32.81 -39.77
C TYR A 590 -16.33 32.65 -38.31
N ALA A 591 -16.63 31.42 -37.87
CA ALA A 591 -17.01 31.15 -36.49
C ALA A 591 -16.24 29.95 -35.92
N PHE A 592 -15.45 30.19 -34.88
CA PHE A 592 -14.57 29.20 -34.28
C PHE A 592 -15.11 28.76 -32.92
N ALA A 593 -15.60 27.52 -32.83
CA ALA A 593 -15.92 26.91 -31.55
C ALA A 593 -14.62 26.50 -30.84
N LEU A 594 -14.32 27.11 -29.69
CA LEU A 594 -13.05 26.84 -28.98
C LEU A 594 -12.95 25.38 -28.50
N SER A 595 -14.09 24.70 -28.26
CA SER A 595 -14.09 23.26 -27.95
C SER A 595 -13.56 22.37 -29.09
N ALA A 596 -13.47 22.88 -30.33
CA ALA A 596 -12.89 22.13 -31.45
C ALA A 596 -11.36 22.04 -31.37
N PHE A 597 -10.71 22.95 -30.64
CA PHE A 597 -9.25 23.00 -30.49
C PHE A 597 -8.76 22.36 -29.18
N GLN A 598 -9.68 21.86 -28.36
CA GLN A 598 -9.34 21.05 -27.20
C GLN A 598 -8.85 19.67 -27.66
N PHE A 599 -7.53 19.48 -27.65
CA PHE A 599 -6.96 18.14 -27.69
C PHE A 599 -7.08 17.50 -26.30
N ASP A 600 -7.81 16.40 -26.21
CA ASP A 600 -7.97 15.59 -24.99
C ASP A 600 -6.71 14.75 -24.68
N TYR A 601 -5.56 15.43 -24.55
CA TYR A 601 -4.32 14.79 -24.08
C TYR A 601 -4.43 14.33 -22.62
N GLY A 602 -5.35 14.93 -21.84
CA GLY A 602 -5.62 14.56 -20.46
C GLY A 602 -6.07 13.11 -20.31
N ASN A 603 -6.99 12.63 -21.16
CA ASN A 603 -7.50 11.27 -21.03
C ASN A 603 -6.47 10.18 -21.39
N VAL A 604 -5.71 10.34 -22.48
CA VAL A 604 -4.70 9.34 -22.86
C VAL A 604 -3.55 9.29 -21.86
N PHE A 605 -3.07 10.45 -21.42
CA PHE A 605 -2.02 10.52 -20.40
C PHE A 605 -2.50 9.95 -19.07
N SER A 606 -3.71 10.30 -18.63
CA SER A 606 -4.34 9.76 -17.42
C SER A 606 -4.43 8.24 -17.45
N ILE A 607 -4.95 7.64 -18.53
CA ILE A 607 -5.03 6.18 -18.69
C ILE A 607 -3.63 5.53 -18.62
N VAL A 608 -2.64 6.09 -19.32
CA VAL A 608 -1.26 5.55 -19.30
C VAL A 608 -0.66 5.63 -17.90
N THR A 609 -0.85 6.74 -17.19
CA THR A 609 -0.37 6.91 -15.81
C THR A 609 -1.08 5.99 -14.83
N GLU A 610 -2.39 5.76 -14.98
CA GLU A 610 -3.16 4.83 -14.15
C GLU A 610 -2.65 3.40 -14.32
N ILE A 611 -2.45 2.96 -15.58
CA ILE A 611 -1.85 1.66 -15.90
C ILE A 611 -0.46 1.54 -15.28
N PHE A 612 0.38 2.57 -15.44
CA PHE A 612 1.73 2.58 -14.86
C PHE A 612 1.70 2.47 -13.34
N MET A 613 0.81 3.21 -12.67
CA MET A 613 0.65 3.17 -11.22
C MET A 613 0.19 1.80 -10.73
N VAL A 614 -0.76 1.15 -11.42
CA VAL A 614 -1.18 -0.22 -11.09
C VAL A 614 0.00 -1.19 -11.18
N ILE A 615 0.81 -1.09 -12.24
CA ILE A 615 2.01 -1.93 -12.42
C ILE A 615 3.03 -1.66 -11.30
N LEU A 616 3.30 -0.39 -10.98
CA LEU A 616 4.24 0.01 -9.94
C LEU A 616 3.80 -0.53 -8.57
N VAL A 617 2.53 -0.37 -8.21
CA VAL A 617 1.96 -0.89 -6.96
C VAL A 617 2.05 -2.41 -6.91
N ALA A 618 1.77 -3.10 -8.02
CA ALA A 618 1.91 -4.55 -8.09
C ALA A 618 3.38 -5.01 -7.86
N ILE A 619 4.35 -4.30 -8.44
CA ILE A 619 5.79 -4.58 -8.25
C ILE A 619 6.19 -4.35 -6.78
N LEU A 620 5.76 -3.23 -6.18
CA LEU A 620 6.04 -2.93 -4.77
C LEU A 620 5.44 -3.98 -3.83
N LEU A 621 4.17 -4.36 -4.02
CA LEU A 621 3.51 -5.41 -3.25
C LEU A 621 4.22 -6.77 -3.44
N MET A 622 4.68 -7.08 -4.65
CA MET A 622 5.47 -8.28 -4.91
C MET A 622 6.81 -8.26 -4.17
N GLY A 623 7.52 -7.13 -4.18
CA GLY A 623 8.76 -6.95 -3.42
C GLY A 623 8.56 -7.12 -1.91
N ILE A 624 7.52 -6.49 -1.36
CA ILE A 624 7.12 -6.62 0.05
C ILE A 624 6.81 -8.08 0.39
N TYR A 625 6.10 -8.80 -0.48
CA TYR A 625 5.82 -10.22 -0.31
C TYR A 625 7.10 -11.05 -0.25
N PHE A 626 8.06 -10.84 -1.16
CA PHE A 626 9.31 -11.61 -1.17
C PHE A 626 10.19 -11.33 0.06
N LEU A 627 10.34 -10.07 0.48
CA LEU A 627 11.08 -9.70 1.68
C LEU A 627 10.46 -10.30 2.94
N SER A 628 9.14 -10.20 3.05
CA SER A 628 8.37 -10.82 4.13
C SER A 628 8.50 -12.33 4.11
N TYR A 629 8.45 -12.95 2.92
CA TYR A 629 8.59 -14.38 2.74
C TYR A 629 9.94 -14.89 3.24
N ILE A 630 11.06 -14.26 2.88
CA ILE A 630 12.39 -14.69 3.32
C ILE A 630 12.50 -14.63 4.85
N SER A 631 12.03 -13.53 5.44
CA SER A 631 12.10 -13.29 6.89
C SER A 631 11.22 -14.27 7.65
N ILE A 632 9.94 -14.37 7.27
CA ILE A 632 8.95 -15.26 7.89
C ILE A 632 9.37 -16.71 7.71
N ARG A 633 9.91 -17.09 6.54
CA ARG A 633 10.41 -18.46 6.30
C ARG A 633 11.45 -18.87 7.32
N ASN A 634 12.48 -18.06 7.54
CA ASN A 634 13.54 -18.39 8.49
C ASN A 634 13.00 -18.43 9.93
N ILE A 635 12.08 -17.51 10.24
CA ILE A 635 11.46 -17.43 11.56
C ILE A 635 10.58 -18.63 11.85
N ILE A 636 9.72 -19.07 10.94
CA ILE A 636 8.87 -20.25 11.21
C ILE A 636 9.72 -21.53 11.11
N TYR A 637 10.76 -21.57 10.28
CA TYR A 637 11.66 -22.75 10.20
C TYR A 637 12.32 -23.07 11.54
N SER A 638 12.53 -22.07 12.41
CA SER A 638 13.02 -22.31 13.77
C SER A 638 12.04 -23.12 14.65
N GLU A 639 10.75 -23.22 14.28
CA GLU A 639 9.74 -24.04 14.97
C GLU A 639 9.67 -25.47 14.44
N LYS A 640 10.52 -25.86 13.48
CA LYS A 640 10.53 -27.19 12.89
C LYS A 640 10.49 -28.31 13.93
N GLN A 641 11.24 -28.14 15.02
CA GLN A 641 11.27 -29.10 16.13
C GLN A 641 9.89 -29.26 16.81
N GLY A 642 9.17 -28.17 17.06
CA GLY A 642 7.83 -28.24 17.63
C GLY A 642 6.82 -28.93 16.72
N PHE A 643 6.96 -28.77 15.41
CA PHE A 643 6.12 -29.50 14.44
C PHE A 643 6.47 -30.98 14.36
N LEU A 644 7.76 -31.34 14.43
CA LEU A 644 8.19 -32.74 14.52
C LEU A 644 7.55 -33.43 15.74
N VAL A 645 7.55 -32.77 16.89
CA VAL A 645 6.88 -33.26 18.12
C VAL A 645 5.39 -33.47 17.92
N MET A 646 4.69 -32.49 17.35
CA MET A 646 3.27 -32.62 17.09
C MET A 646 2.97 -33.77 16.13
N ARG A 647 3.78 -33.91 15.08
CA ARG A 647 3.64 -34.98 14.09
C ARG A 647 3.91 -36.37 14.68
N SER A 648 4.89 -36.49 15.59
CA SER A 648 5.21 -37.76 16.26
C SER A 648 4.11 -38.19 17.22
N LEU A 649 3.31 -37.25 17.73
CA LEU A 649 2.10 -37.52 18.53
C LEU A 649 0.87 -37.84 17.65
N GLY A 650 1.02 -37.92 16.32
CA GLY A 650 -0.08 -38.21 15.40
C GLY A 650 -0.93 -37.00 14.98
N ILE A 651 -0.48 -35.76 15.23
CA ILE A 651 -1.20 -34.58 14.75
C ILE A 651 -1.07 -34.44 13.22
N ASP A 652 -2.22 -34.41 12.53
CA ASP A 652 -2.33 -34.26 11.08
C ASP A 652 -1.59 -33.01 10.57
N GLY A 653 -0.84 -33.18 9.48
CA GLY A 653 -0.19 -32.08 8.78
C GLY A 653 -1.14 -30.94 8.42
N LYS A 654 -2.39 -31.22 8.01
CA LYS A 654 -3.42 -30.19 7.73
C LYS A 654 -3.72 -29.34 8.96
N LYS A 655 -3.77 -29.94 10.15
CA LYS A 655 -3.98 -29.22 11.42
C LYS A 655 -2.80 -28.30 11.71
N ILE A 656 -1.57 -28.75 11.46
CA ILE A 656 -0.37 -27.89 11.57
C ILE A 656 -0.45 -26.71 10.58
N ARG A 657 -0.98 -26.90 9.36
CA ARG A 657 -1.21 -25.76 8.43
C ARG A 657 -2.18 -24.74 9.01
N ILE A 658 -3.30 -25.22 9.57
CA ILE A 658 -4.30 -24.34 10.21
C ILE A 658 -3.67 -23.54 11.35
N GLN A 659 -2.81 -24.17 12.15
CA GLN A 659 -2.09 -23.48 13.22
C GLN A 659 -1.21 -22.34 12.68
N ILE A 660 -0.38 -22.61 11.68
CA ILE A 660 0.51 -21.61 11.06
C ILE A 660 -0.32 -20.48 10.43
N PHE A 661 -1.39 -20.84 9.73
CA PHE A 661 -2.31 -19.91 9.11
C PHE A 661 -2.95 -18.96 10.14
N ALA A 662 -3.43 -19.51 11.25
CA ALA A 662 -4.01 -18.73 12.33
C ALA A 662 -3.00 -17.77 12.98
N GLN A 663 -1.76 -18.21 13.20
CA GLN A 663 -0.70 -17.36 13.76
C GLN A 663 -0.42 -16.13 12.86
N LEU A 664 -0.25 -16.35 11.56
CA LEU A 664 0.04 -15.27 10.60
C LEU A 664 -1.16 -14.34 10.40
N LEU A 665 -2.39 -14.88 10.38
CA LEU A 665 -3.60 -14.04 10.32
C LEU A 665 -3.80 -13.20 11.58
N ILE A 666 -3.52 -13.74 12.77
CA ILE A 666 -3.61 -12.98 14.02
C ILE A 666 -2.61 -11.82 14.00
N LEU A 667 -1.39 -12.05 13.52
CA LEU A 667 -0.39 -10.99 13.37
C LEU A 667 -0.84 -9.92 12.37
N ALA A 668 -1.37 -10.34 11.21
CA ALA A 668 -1.96 -9.44 10.23
C ALA A 668 -3.09 -8.60 10.85
N LEU A 669 -4.01 -9.24 11.60
CA LEU A 669 -5.11 -8.55 12.28
C LEU A 669 -4.62 -7.54 13.32
N ILE A 670 -3.65 -7.91 14.17
CA ILE A 670 -3.09 -7.00 15.17
C ILE A 670 -2.43 -5.79 14.48
N SER A 671 -1.63 -6.04 13.44
CA SER A 671 -0.97 -4.96 12.68
C SER A 671 -1.97 -4.06 11.95
N PHE A 672 -3.05 -4.61 11.41
CA PHE A 672 -4.13 -3.86 10.80
C PHE A 672 -4.89 -3.02 11.84
N LEU A 673 -5.20 -3.57 13.01
CA LEU A 673 -5.84 -2.81 14.09
C LEU A 673 -4.94 -1.65 14.56
N MET A 674 -3.62 -1.84 14.61
CA MET A 674 -2.69 -0.75 14.89
C MET A 674 -2.78 0.34 13.83
N LEU A 675 -2.73 -0.02 12.53
CA LEU A 675 -2.90 0.93 11.42
C LEU A 675 -4.25 1.67 11.51
N PHE A 676 -5.33 0.95 11.77
CA PHE A 676 -6.68 1.51 11.89
C PHE A 676 -6.78 2.50 13.04
N ILE A 677 -6.27 2.15 14.23
CA ILE A 677 -6.23 3.05 15.38
C ILE A 677 -5.38 4.29 15.06
N THR A 678 -4.21 4.11 14.44
CA THR A 678 -3.36 5.22 14.01
C THR A 678 -4.09 6.14 13.04
N TRP A 679 -4.80 5.59 12.04
CA TRP A 679 -5.62 6.35 11.10
C TRP A 679 -6.74 7.13 11.80
N VAL A 680 -7.45 6.53 12.76
CA VAL A 680 -8.47 7.22 13.57
C VAL A 680 -7.85 8.37 14.37
N ILE A 681 -6.73 8.13 15.06
CA ILE A 681 -6.04 9.15 15.87
C ILE A 681 -5.56 10.30 14.98
N ILE A 682 -5.00 10.00 13.82
CA ILE A 682 -4.60 11.00 12.82
C ILE A 682 -5.85 11.81 12.51
N ARG A 683 -6.93 11.22 11.99
CA ARG A 683 -8.14 11.93 11.56
C ARG A 683 -8.79 12.83 12.63
N LEU A 684 -8.69 12.47 13.91
CA LEU A 684 -9.23 13.28 15.01
C LEU A 684 -8.41 14.53 15.35
N ARG A 685 -7.10 14.57 15.01
CA ARG A 685 -6.18 15.60 15.51
C ARG A 685 -6.05 16.85 14.61
N GLN A 686 -6.57 16.82 13.38
CA GLN A 686 -6.65 17.94 12.41
C GLN A 686 -5.37 18.78 12.24
N ARG A 687 -4.18 18.24 12.53
CA ARG A 687 -2.88 18.91 12.32
C ARG A 687 -1.94 17.93 11.61
N TYR A 688 -1.76 18.10 10.30
CA TYR A 688 -0.95 17.19 9.49
C TYR A 688 0.10 17.97 8.70
N PHE A 689 1.35 17.96 9.17
CA PHE A 689 2.46 18.43 8.32
C PHE A 689 3.19 17.25 7.64
N PHE A 690 3.15 16.05 8.24
CA PHE A 690 3.89 14.87 7.74
C PHE A 690 3.02 13.65 7.36
N LEU A 691 1.69 13.73 7.51
CA LEU A 691 0.77 12.57 7.37
C LEU A 691 -0.47 12.87 6.51
N GLU A 692 -0.42 13.92 5.68
CA GLU A 692 -1.57 14.34 4.86
C GLU A 692 -2.11 13.20 3.98
N ILE A 693 -1.23 12.43 3.35
CA ILE A 693 -1.63 11.29 2.49
C ILE A 693 -2.46 10.27 3.27
N ILE A 694 -2.10 9.96 4.52
CA ILE A 694 -2.85 9.01 5.35
C ILE A 694 -4.15 9.64 5.86
N ALA A 695 -4.14 10.95 6.15
CA ALA A 695 -5.33 11.68 6.56
C ALA A 695 -6.40 11.74 5.46
N LYS A 696 -5.99 11.79 4.18
CA LYS A 696 -6.89 11.75 3.01
C LYS A 696 -7.54 10.39 2.78
N LEU A 697 -6.99 9.29 3.32
CA LEU A 697 -7.56 7.96 3.10
C LEU A 697 -8.93 7.82 3.76
N GLU A 698 -9.92 7.38 2.99
CA GLU A 698 -11.23 7.04 3.53
C GLU A 698 -11.25 5.63 4.14
N LEU A 699 -12.33 5.29 4.84
CA LEU A 699 -12.51 3.98 5.46
C LEU A 699 -12.35 2.83 4.45
N ILE A 700 -12.90 2.99 3.24
CA ILE A 700 -12.81 1.97 2.19
C ILE A 700 -11.36 1.68 1.78
N HIS A 701 -10.49 2.71 1.81
CA HIS A 701 -9.08 2.59 1.45
C HIS A 701 -8.34 1.77 2.50
N ILE A 702 -8.56 2.08 3.78
CA ILE A 702 -7.98 1.35 4.92
C ILE A 702 -8.44 -0.11 4.93
N LEU A 703 -9.73 -0.37 4.70
CA LEU A 703 -10.26 -1.74 4.60
C LEU A 703 -9.64 -2.51 3.43
N THR A 704 -9.41 -1.84 2.28
CA THR A 704 -8.76 -2.44 1.10
C THR A 704 -7.31 -2.82 1.40
N VAL A 705 -6.54 -1.93 2.05
CA VAL A 705 -5.18 -2.25 2.50
C VAL A 705 -5.19 -3.41 3.50
N GLY A 706 -6.14 -3.41 4.44
CA GLY A 706 -6.32 -4.53 5.37
C GLY A 706 -6.54 -5.85 4.64
N LEU A 707 -7.43 -5.88 3.63
CA LEU A 707 -7.67 -7.06 2.80
C LEU A 707 -6.39 -7.53 2.07
N ILE A 708 -5.62 -6.60 1.49
CA ILE A 708 -4.33 -6.92 0.84
C ILE A 708 -3.39 -7.61 1.83
N VAL A 709 -3.23 -7.06 3.04
CA VAL A 709 -2.36 -7.63 4.07
C VAL A 709 -2.85 -9.01 4.52
N PHE A 710 -4.16 -9.22 4.66
CA PHE A 710 -4.73 -10.53 4.97
C PHE A 710 -4.49 -11.57 3.87
N VAL A 711 -4.66 -11.18 2.60
CA VAL A 711 -4.39 -12.04 1.44
C VAL A 711 -2.90 -12.39 1.38
N LEU A 712 -2.01 -11.42 1.60
CA LEU A 712 -0.56 -11.66 1.69
C LEU A 712 -0.22 -12.64 2.82
N ALA A 713 -0.80 -12.46 4.01
CA ALA A 713 -0.61 -13.36 5.15
C ALA A 713 -1.06 -14.79 4.81
N ALA A 714 -2.20 -14.94 4.13
CA ALA A 714 -2.73 -16.22 3.68
C ALA A 714 -1.79 -16.90 2.67
N PHE A 715 -1.29 -16.17 1.67
CA PHE A 715 -0.33 -16.70 0.70
C PHE A 715 1.00 -17.13 1.35
N LEU A 716 1.50 -16.35 2.31
CA LEU A 716 2.69 -16.68 3.08
C LEU A 716 2.49 -17.98 3.86
N ALA A 717 1.35 -18.13 4.55
CA ALA A 717 1.01 -19.34 5.28
C ALA A 717 0.91 -20.57 4.38
N LEU A 718 0.23 -20.45 3.22
CA LEU A 718 0.09 -21.54 2.25
C LEU A 718 1.46 -22.01 1.74
N ARG A 719 2.31 -21.08 1.31
CA ARG A 719 3.63 -21.38 0.74
C ARG A 719 4.57 -22.03 1.77
N TYR A 720 4.52 -21.56 3.02
CA TYR A 720 5.36 -22.09 4.08
C TYR A 720 4.93 -23.50 4.50
N SER A 721 3.62 -23.69 4.73
CA SER A 721 3.09 -24.92 5.29
C SER A 721 3.40 -26.15 4.42
N LYS A 722 3.37 -26.02 3.08
CA LYS A 722 3.71 -27.10 2.15
C LYS A 722 5.16 -27.57 2.31
N ARG A 723 6.12 -26.65 2.33
CA ARG A 723 7.55 -27.00 2.42
C ARG A 723 7.93 -27.55 3.78
N LEU A 724 7.36 -27.01 4.86
CA LEU A 724 7.75 -27.44 6.20
C LEU A 724 7.22 -28.82 6.54
N ILE A 725 5.96 -29.12 6.19
CA ILE A 725 5.35 -30.43 6.48
C ILE A 725 6.09 -31.56 5.77
N MET A 726 6.54 -31.31 4.53
CA MET A 726 7.39 -32.26 3.79
C MET A 726 8.74 -32.52 4.49
N SER A 727 9.17 -31.64 5.40
CA SER A 727 10.46 -31.73 6.08
C SER A 727 10.40 -32.27 7.52
N THR A 728 9.20 -32.51 8.07
CA THR A 728 8.99 -32.80 9.50
C THR A 728 8.60 -34.24 9.83
N ILE A 729 8.18 -35.08 8.89
CA ILE A 729 8.20 -36.56 9.01
C ILE A 729 8.54 -37.11 7.62
N VAL A 730 9.30 -38.21 7.58
CA VAL A 730 9.77 -38.86 6.36
C VAL A 730 8.58 -39.35 5.53
N ALA A 731 8.12 -38.48 4.66
CA ALA A 731 7.70 -38.82 3.30
C ALA A 731 8.53 -37.90 2.40
N LYS A 732 9.84 -38.19 2.32
CA LYS A 732 10.50 -37.95 1.04
C LYS A 732 9.78 -38.89 0.08
N GLU A 733 9.16 -38.32 -0.95
CA GLU A 733 8.41 -39.00 -2.01
C GLU A 733 6.95 -39.31 -1.67
N PHE A 734 6.09 -38.30 -1.81
CA PHE A 734 4.91 -38.37 -2.70
C PHE A 734 4.53 -36.93 -3.07
N VAL A 735 4.72 -36.62 -4.37
CA VAL A 735 4.48 -35.37 -5.15
C VAL A 735 5.75 -34.65 -5.59
#